data_AF-A0A2N2TDK8-F1
#
_entry.id   AF-A0A2N2TDK8-F1
#
_cell.length_a   1.000
_cell.length_b   1.000
_cell.length_c   1.000
_cell.angle_alpha   90.00
_cell.angle_beta   90.00
_cell.angle_gamma   90.00
#
_symmetry.space_group_name_H-M   'P 1'
#
loop_
_entity.id
_entity.type
_entity.pdbx_description
1 polymer ?
#
loop_
_entity_poly.entity_id
_entity_poly.type
_entity_poly.pdbx_seq_one_letter_code
_entity_poly.pdbx_strand_id
1 'polypeptide(L)'
;MGNYRKLWFTLIGVMIVCFSLLGYYGAEVYRTAPPIPQKVQTEDGRVLYTQEGILDGQTAWQSVGGMQLGSIWGHGAYQAPDWTADWLHRELMGWLDLAAQQDFGKPFDQLDADGQAVLRARLKKEYRTNTYDAATGTMTVSRLREQAIARNVAYYSQLFSDAPQYRKTRESYAMKENTLPSAERRAQMAGFFFWTAWVAATERPAELGGGTGATYTNNWPHEPLIDNKPTAENMIWSVASVVLLIAGVGFLVWAWSFLGKHDEQDPTPPQHDPLARVPLTPSQRGLGKYLFLVVALFSFQVMLGGFTAHYTVEGQEFYGIDVSQWFPYSLVRTWHIQSALFWIATGFLAAGLFLAPLINGGKDPKFQRLGVDVLFWALVVVVAGSFIGNYLAIAQIMPPEWNFWLGHQGYEYVDLGRLWQIGKFAGIAFWLVLMARGVFPALLAPSGQDKNLLALLTFSIVAIGLFYGTGLFYGERTHLSVMEYWRWWVVHLWVEGFFEVFATTALAFIFSTLGLVSYRMATTASLASASLFMLGGIPGTFHHLYFSGTTTPVMAVGAAFSALEVVPLVVLGHEAWEHWRLKNKTPWMGQLKWPLMCFVAVAFWNMLGAGVFGFMINPPISLYYIQGLNTTPVHAHAALFGVYGFLALGFTLLVLRYIRPQLVFSERLMKTGFWWLNAGLALMIFTSLLPIGLFQFHASVTHGLWYARSEEFLQQPFLETLRWVRTFGDVVFIVGALSVAWQVVSGVFGARASTAPVGPTLADAKR
;
A
#
# COMPACT_ATOMS: atom_id res chain seq x y z
N MET A 1 -1.75 -23.13 -26.13
CA MET A 1 -1.47 -21.90 -26.90
C MET A 1 -2.42 -21.69 -28.09
N GLY A 2 -2.81 -22.74 -28.85
CA GLY A 2 -3.97 -22.69 -29.77
C GLY A 2 -4.03 -21.46 -30.69
N ASN A 3 -5.22 -20.83 -30.78
CA ASN A 3 -5.47 -19.61 -31.56
C ASN A 3 -4.93 -18.32 -30.91
N TYR A 4 -4.41 -18.38 -29.68
CA TYR A 4 -3.98 -17.20 -28.90
C TYR A 4 -2.46 -17.07 -28.81
N ARG A 5 -1.70 -17.76 -29.67
CA ARG A 5 -0.21 -17.73 -29.67
C ARG A 5 0.35 -16.32 -29.62
N LYS A 6 -0.21 -15.39 -30.41
CA LYS A 6 0.22 -13.98 -30.44
C LYS A 6 0.09 -13.32 -29.07
N LEU A 7 -1.08 -13.41 -28.43
CA LEU A 7 -1.32 -12.81 -27.11
C LEU A 7 -0.45 -13.43 -26.02
N TRP A 8 -0.26 -14.76 -26.03
CA TRP A 8 0.64 -15.42 -25.10
C TRP A 8 2.09 -14.99 -25.25
N PHE A 9 2.61 -14.92 -26.49
CA PHE A 9 3.96 -14.45 -26.72
C PHE A 9 4.14 -12.98 -26.40
N THR A 10 3.11 -12.15 -26.61
CA THR A 10 3.11 -10.75 -26.15
C THR A 10 3.22 -10.69 -24.63
N LEU A 11 2.37 -11.41 -23.88
CA LEU A 11 2.43 -11.43 -22.41
C LEU A 11 3.80 -11.91 -21.91
N ILE A 12 4.30 -13.03 -22.45
CA ILE A 12 5.61 -13.57 -22.06
C ILE A 12 6.74 -12.57 -22.39
N GLY A 13 6.69 -11.94 -23.56
CA GLY A 13 7.66 -10.92 -23.95
C GLY A 13 7.66 -9.71 -23.02
N VAL A 14 6.47 -9.18 -22.69
CA VAL A 14 6.29 -8.09 -21.71
C VAL A 14 6.88 -8.51 -20.37
N MET A 15 6.54 -9.69 -19.85
CA MET A 15 7.05 -10.19 -18.58
C MET A 15 8.59 -10.27 -18.57
N ILE A 16 9.20 -10.84 -19.60
CA ILE A 16 10.68 -10.95 -19.69
C ILE A 16 11.33 -9.57 -19.68
N VAL A 17 10.84 -8.63 -20.50
CA VAL A 17 11.41 -7.28 -20.60
C VAL A 17 11.23 -6.53 -19.28
N CYS A 18 10.03 -6.51 -18.75
CA CYS A 18 9.68 -5.78 -17.52
C CYS A 18 10.44 -6.31 -16.29
N PHE A 19 10.52 -7.63 -16.10
CA PHE A 19 11.31 -8.20 -15.00
C PHE A 19 12.82 -8.01 -15.19
N SER A 20 13.31 -7.99 -16.44
CA SER A 20 14.72 -7.67 -16.71
C SER A 20 15.03 -6.22 -16.34
N LEU A 21 14.14 -5.26 -16.64
CA LEU A 21 14.26 -3.87 -16.22
C LEU A 21 14.24 -3.75 -14.70
N LEU A 22 13.25 -4.35 -14.04
CA LEU A 22 13.11 -4.33 -12.58
C LEU A 22 14.36 -4.92 -11.90
N GLY A 23 14.87 -6.06 -12.40
CA GLY A 23 16.07 -6.69 -11.87
C GLY A 23 17.36 -5.91 -12.13
N TYR A 24 17.52 -5.33 -13.33
CA TYR A 24 18.69 -4.51 -13.69
C TYR A 24 18.79 -3.27 -12.80
N TYR A 25 17.70 -2.50 -12.71
CA TYR A 25 17.66 -1.31 -11.87
C TYR A 25 17.64 -1.65 -10.37
N GLY A 26 17.10 -2.81 -9.99
CA GLY A 26 17.27 -3.35 -8.64
C GLY A 26 18.74 -3.56 -8.26
N ALA A 27 19.56 -4.12 -9.17
CA ALA A 27 21.00 -4.23 -8.95
C ALA A 27 21.70 -2.85 -8.85
N GLU A 28 21.20 -1.84 -9.57
CA GLU A 28 21.67 -0.46 -9.45
C GLU A 28 21.34 0.14 -8.07
N VAL A 29 20.14 -0.09 -7.53
CA VAL A 29 19.77 0.34 -6.16
C VAL A 29 20.75 -0.23 -5.14
N TYR A 30 21.15 -1.48 -5.26
CA TYR A 30 22.14 -2.09 -4.36
C TYR A 30 23.53 -1.47 -4.46
N ARG A 31 23.96 -1.10 -5.67
CA ARG A 31 25.32 -0.58 -5.93
C ARG A 31 25.47 0.91 -5.65
N THR A 32 24.37 1.65 -5.79
CA THR A 32 24.35 3.11 -5.74
C THR A 32 23.59 3.68 -4.54
N ALA A 33 23.14 2.81 -3.62
CA ALA A 33 22.59 3.23 -2.35
C ALA A 33 23.56 4.17 -1.60
N PRO A 34 23.03 5.15 -0.84
CA PRO A 34 23.88 6.00 -0.01
C PRO A 34 24.72 5.18 0.96
N PRO A 35 26.00 5.54 1.20
CA PRO A 35 26.81 4.81 2.15
C PRO A 35 26.32 5.04 3.59
N ILE A 36 26.43 4.00 4.43
CA ILE A 36 26.38 4.14 5.88
C ILE A 36 27.84 4.21 6.35
N PRO A 37 28.35 5.38 6.78
CA PRO A 37 29.76 5.53 7.12
C PRO A 37 30.18 4.60 8.26
N GLN A 38 31.39 4.03 8.18
CA GLN A 38 31.98 3.27 9.29
C GLN A 38 32.11 4.15 10.53
N LYS A 39 32.53 5.40 10.33
CA LYS A 39 32.66 6.42 11.36
C LYS A 39 32.19 7.77 10.82
N VAL A 40 31.42 8.48 11.64
CA VAL A 40 31.16 9.90 11.51
C VAL A 40 32.01 10.59 12.56
N GLN A 41 32.88 11.51 12.14
CA GLN A 41 33.81 12.18 13.04
C GLN A 41 33.87 13.68 12.79
N THR A 42 34.33 14.41 13.79
CA THR A 42 34.67 15.82 13.67
C THR A 42 36.04 16.02 13.02
N GLU A 43 36.37 17.25 12.64
CA GLU A 43 37.67 17.62 12.06
C GLU A 43 38.87 17.30 12.98
N ASP A 44 38.68 17.31 14.30
CA ASP A 44 39.66 16.91 15.33
C ASP A 44 39.69 15.40 15.61
N GLY A 45 38.94 14.59 14.87
CA GLY A 45 38.95 13.13 14.94
C GLY A 45 38.05 12.51 16.03
N ARG A 46 37.17 13.30 16.65
CA ARG A 46 36.23 12.79 17.65
C ARG A 46 35.08 12.07 16.95
N VAL A 47 34.87 10.79 17.28
CA VAL A 47 33.79 9.99 16.70
C VAL A 47 32.45 10.38 17.33
N LEU A 48 31.47 10.68 16.48
CA LEU A 48 30.08 11.00 16.85
C LEU A 48 29.18 9.78 16.71
N TYR A 49 29.26 9.09 15.59
CA TYR A 49 28.48 7.90 15.28
C TYR A 49 29.35 6.85 14.60
N THR A 50 29.00 5.58 14.78
CA THR A 50 29.56 4.45 14.04
C THR A 50 28.48 3.83 13.16
N GLN A 51 28.88 3.06 12.14
CA GLN A 51 27.94 2.29 11.33
C GLN A 51 27.01 1.43 12.19
N GLU A 52 27.57 0.75 13.19
CA GLU A 52 26.81 -0.08 14.12
C GLU A 52 25.79 0.75 14.92
N GLY A 53 26.19 1.91 15.45
CA GLY A 53 25.28 2.79 16.18
C GLY A 53 24.13 3.35 15.33
N ILE A 54 24.39 3.64 14.05
CA ILE A 54 23.34 4.07 13.09
C ILE A 54 22.36 2.91 12.83
N LEU A 55 22.85 1.69 12.63
CA LEU A 55 22.02 0.51 12.41
C LEU A 55 21.23 0.12 13.69
N ASP A 56 21.84 0.23 14.87
CA ASP A 56 21.14 0.08 16.14
C ASP A 56 20.03 1.12 16.30
N GLY A 57 20.31 2.37 15.88
CA GLY A 57 19.32 3.44 15.81
C GLY A 57 18.14 3.13 14.90
N GLN A 58 18.40 2.50 13.75
CA GLN A 58 17.36 2.00 12.85
C GLN A 58 16.49 0.95 13.55
N THR A 59 17.08 0.00 14.28
CA THR A 59 16.30 -1.01 15.05
C THR A 59 15.51 -0.38 16.21
N ALA A 60 16.03 0.67 16.85
CA ALA A 60 15.33 1.43 17.87
C ALA A 60 14.09 2.12 17.29
N TRP A 61 14.24 2.78 16.15
CA TRP A 61 13.13 3.38 15.40
C TRP A 61 12.08 2.34 14.98
N GLN A 62 12.50 1.15 14.49
CA GLN A 62 11.55 0.07 14.16
C GLN A 62 10.70 -0.35 15.38
N SER A 63 11.31 -0.42 16.56
CA SER A 63 10.66 -0.91 17.79
C SER A 63 9.57 0.01 18.35
N VAL A 64 9.63 1.32 18.05
CA VAL A 64 8.57 2.28 18.46
C VAL A 64 7.38 2.33 17.50
N GLY A 65 7.39 1.47 16.48
CA GLY A 65 6.39 1.42 15.40
C GLY A 65 6.93 1.88 14.05
N GLY A 66 8.15 2.41 13.97
CA GLY A 66 8.80 2.85 12.74
C GLY A 66 7.93 3.79 11.90
N MET A 67 7.57 3.36 10.69
CA MET A 67 6.72 4.08 9.73
C MET A 67 5.27 4.27 10.20
N GLN A 68 4.86 3.65 11.31
CA GLN A 68 3.51 3.81 11.85
C GLN A 68 3.35 5.05 12.72
N LEU A 69 4.46 5.64 13.19
CA LEU A 69 4.45 6.83 14.04
C LEU A 69 4.54 8.13 13.22
N GLY A 70 5.57 8.22 12.39
CA GLY A 70 5.81 9.30 11.44
C GLY A 70 6.38 8.73 10.14
N SER A 71 7.12 9.54 9.38
CA SER A 71 7.75 9.06 8.14
C SER A 71 9.26 9.22 8.12
N ILE A 72 9.93 8.38 7.33
CA ILE A 72 11.33 8.52 6.93
C ILE A 72 11.35 8.50 5.41
N TRP A 73 12.03 9.46 4.81
CA TRP A 73 12.04 9.63 3.35
C TRP A 73 10.62 9.69 2.76
N GLY A 74 9.67 10.27 3.51
CA GLY A 74 8.29 10.46 3.11
C GLY A 74 7.41 9.20 3.15
N HIS A 75 7.96 8.02 3.46
CA HIS A 75 7.20 6.79 3.67
C HIS A 75 6.84 6.61 5.15
N GLY A 76 5.55 6.40 5.41
CA GLY A 76 5.01 6.18 6.75
C GLY A 76 3.76 7.02 7.06
N ALA A 77 3.55 7.26 8.35
CA ALA A 77 2.39 7.95 8.87
C ALA A 77 2.50 9.47 8.71
N TYR A 78 1.35 10.15 8.83
CA TYR A 78 1.18 11.56 8.45
C TYR A 78 0.92 12.51 9.62
N GLN A 79 0.68 12.00 10.83
CA GLN A 79 0.37 12.82 12.02
C GLN A 79 1.62 13.40 12.67
N ALA A 80 2.58 12.54 13.05
CA ALA A 80 3.91 13.00 13.40
C ALA A 80 4.67 13.48 12.15
N PRO A 81 5.75 14.25 12.29
CA PRO A 81 6.51 14.76 11.16
C PRO A 81 7.18 13.67 10.32
N ASP A 82 7.72 14.08 9.17
CA ASP A 82 8.79 13.31 8.55
C ASP A 82 10.09 13.59 9.30
N TRP A 83 10.68 12.56 9.92
CA TRP A 83 11.86 12.74 10.78
C TRP A 83 13.10 13.15 9.98
N THR A 84 13.19 12.77 8.71
CA THR A 84 14.28 13.22 7.84
C THR A 84 14.17 14.72 7.57
N ALA A 85 12.98 15.21 7.19
CA ALA A 85 12.76 16.63 6.91
C ALA A 85 12.81 17.49 8.17
N ASP A 86 12.21 17.06 9.28
CA ASP A 86 12.23 17.81 10.55
C ASP A 86 13.65 17.87 11.15
N TRP A 87 14.40 16.76 11.11
CA TRP A 87 15.80 16.76 11.53
C TRP A 87 16.61 17.73 10.66
N LEU A 88 16.50 17.60 9.33
CA LEU A 88 17.25 18.42 8.39
C LEU A 88 16.99 19.91 8.67
N HIS A 89 15.73 20.34 8.72
CA HIS A 89 15.39 21.74 8.93
C HIS A 89 15.91 22.28 10.27
N ARG A 90 15.73 21.54 11.36
CA ARG A 90 16.25 21.93 12.69
C ARG A 90 17.77 22.01 12.73
N GLU A 91 18.46 21.09 12.04
CA GLU A 91 19.92 21.11 11.96
C GLU A 91 20.41 22.34 11.20
N LEU A 92 19.78 22.66 10.06
CA LEU A 92 20.11 23.82 9.23
C LEU A 92 19.88 25.14 9.98
N MET A 93 18.72 25.29 10.63
CA MET A 93 18.43 26.48 11.44
C MET A 93 19.38 26.59 12.64
N GLY A 94 19.67 25.47 13.31
CA GLY A 94 20.65 25.43 14.40
C GLY A 94 22.05 25.85 13.94
N TRP A 95 22.48 25.43 12.75
CA TRP A 95 23.74 25.85 12.15
C TRP A 95 23.74 27.35 11.83
N LEU A 96 22.66 27.87 11.24
CA LEU A 96 22.52 29.29 10.90
C LEU A 96 22.56 30.19 12.13
N ASP A 97 21.86 29.82 13.21
CA ASP A 97 21.87 30.57 14.47
C ASP A 97 23.26 30.58 15.11
N LEU A 98 23.96 29.44 15.11
CA LEU A 98 25.32 29.34 15.62
C LEU A 98 26.29 30.19 14.79
N ALA A 99 26.19 30.12 13.45
CA ALA A 99 27.01 30.92 12.55
C ALA A 99 26.76 32.42 12.70
N ALA A 100 25.49 32.83 12.78
CA ALA A 100 25.08 34.21 12.98
C ALA A 100 25.59 34.77 14.31
N GLN A 101 25.50 33.97 15.37
CA GLN A 101 26.03 34.35 16.68
C GLN A 101 27.55 34.48 16.66
N GLN A 102 28.27 33.59 15.97
CA GLN A 102 29.73 33.61 15.88
C GLN A 102 30.25 34.80 15.06
N ASP A 103 29.62 35.10 13.92
CA ASP A 103 30.14 36.07 12.95
C ASP A 103 29.59 37.50 13.18
N PHE A 104 28.36 37.62 13.68
CA PHE A 104 27.65 38.90 13.80
C PHE A 104 27.17 39.20 15.23
N GLY A 105 27.29 38.25 16.16
CA GLY A 105 26.83 38.41 17.55
C GLY A 105 25.32 38.55 17.71
N LYS A 106 24.53 38.16 16.69
CA LYS A 106 23.07 38.29 16.64
C LYS A 106 22.41 36.98 16.19
N PRO A 107 21.15 36.73 16.57
CA PRO A 107 20.32 35.68 15.97
C PRO A 107 20.19 35.85 14.45
N PHE A 108 20.03 34.72 13.72
CA PHE A 108 19.97 34.73 12.26
C PHE A 108 18.79 35.55 11.71
N ASP A 109 17.64 35.48 12.37
CA ASP A 109 16.41 36.21 12.02
C ASP A 109 16.53 37.74 12.21
N GLN A 110 17.52 38.20 12.97
CA GLN A 110 17.80 39.63 13.21
C GLN A 110 18.91 40.21 12.32
N LEU A 111 19.50 39.38 11.44
CA LEU A 111 20.43 39.85 10.42
C LEU A 111 19.68 40.53 9.26
N ASP A 112 20.37 41.43 8.56
CA ASP A 112 19.88 41.97 7.30
C ASP A 112 19.96 40.93 6.17
N ALA A 113 19.38 41.24 5.02
CA ALA A 113 19.31 40.32 3.89
C ALA A 113 20.70 39.87 3.41
N ASP A 114 21.70 40.75 3.46
CA ASP A 114 23.07 40.47 3.03
C ASP A 114 23.75 39.50 4.01
N GLY A 115 23.65 39.74 5.33
CA GLY A 115 24.15 38.83 6.35
C GLY A 115 23.49 37.45 6.27
N GLN A 116 22.17 37.41 6.08
CA GLN A 116 21.46 36.14 5.89
C GLN A 116 21.89 35.41 4.61
N ALA A 117 22.08 36.13 3.50
CA ALA A 117 22.48 35.54 2.22
C ALA A 117 23.88 34.90 2.28
N VAL A 118 24.84 35.57 2.94
CA VAL A 118 26.20 35.03 3.13
C VAL A 118 26.17 33.72 3.93
N LEU A 119 25.40 33.68 5.01
CA LEU A 119 25.30 32.48 5.85
C LEU A 119 24.56 31.34 5.12
N ARG A 120 23.49 31.63 4.38
CA ARG A 120 22.80 30.63 3.55
C ARG A 120 23.71 30.04 2.48
N ALA A 121 24.53 30.86 1.82
CA ALA A 121 25.49 30.37 0.83
C ALA A 121 26.55 29.44 1.45
N ARG A 122 27.05 29.76 2.65
CA ARG A 122 27.98 28.90 3.39
C ARG A 122 27.34 27.61 3.85
N LEU A 123 26.13 27.68 4.43
CA LEU A 123 25.33 26.53 4.83
C LEU A 123 25.15 25.57 3.65
N LYS A 124 24.67 26.08 2.52
CA LYS A 124 24.48 25.30 1.29
C LYS A 124 25.77 24.59 0.88
N LYS A 125 26.89 25.31 0.85
CA LYS A 125 28.18 24.72 0.49
C LYS A 125 28.56 23.58 1.45
N GLU A 126 28.43 23.79 2.75
CA GLU A 126 28.81 22.80 3.76
C GLU A 126 27.93 21.54 3.73
N TYR A 127 26.61 21.69 3.62
CA TYR A 127 25.67 20.56 3.69
C TYR A 127 25.61 19.74 2.40
N ARG A 128 25.74 20.41 1.25
CA ARG A 128 25.70 19.73 -0.05
C ARG A 128 27.02 19.05 -0.40
N THR A 129 28.15 19.56 0.10
CA THR A 129 29.45 18.94 -0.15
C THR A 129 29.51 17.55 0.46
N ASN A 130 29.89 16.57 -0.35
CA ASN A 130 30.08 15.21 0.12
C ASN A 130 31.43 15.05 0.83
N THR A 131 31.38 14.88 2.16
CA THR A 131 32.56 14.70 3.01
C THR A 131 32.83 13.23 3.36
N TYR A 132 32.13 12.29 2.72
CA TYR A 132 32.37 10.86 2.87
C TYR A 132 33.54 10.42 1.99
N ASP A 133 34.56 9.86 2.61
CA ASP A 133 35.68 9.21 1.94
C ASP A 133 35.44 7.70 1.83
N ALA A 134 35.26 7.21 0.60
CA ALA A 134 35.03 5.81 0.33
C ALA A 134 36.23 4.91 0.64
N ALA A 135 37.47 5.43 0.63
CA ALA A 135 38.67 4.64 0.91
C ALA A 135 38.81 4.32 2.41
N THR A 136 38.45 5.27 3.27
CA THR A 136 38.51 5.13 4.73
C THR A 136 37.17 4.82 5.38
N GLY A 137 36.07 4.90 4.64
CA GLY A 137 34.71 4.73 5.15
C GLY A 137 34.29 5.82 6.14
N THR A 138 34.97 6.97 6.14
CA THR A 138 34.82 8.01 7.16
C THR A 138 34.12 9.23 6.59
N MET A 139 33.16 9.76 7.35
CA MET A 139 32.50 11.02 7.05
C MET A 139 32.92 12.08 8.05
N THR A 140 33.41 13.22 7.56
CA THR A 140 33.86 14.32 8.43
C THR A 140 32.81 15.42 8.51
N VAL A 141 32.52 15.90 9.71
CA VAL A 141 31.62 17.04 9.97
C VAL A 141 32.38 18.19 10.64
N SER A 142 32.01 19.42 10.30
CA SER A 142 32.60 20.61 10.90
C SER A 142 32.26 20.72 12.38
N ARG A 143 33.05 21.50 13.12
CA ARG A 143 32.76 21.82 14.53
C ARG A 143 31.40 22.51 14.72
N LEU A 144 30.97 23.32 13.75
CA LEU A 144 29.72 24.07 13.81
C LEU A 144 28.52 23.15 13.59
N ARG A 145 28.61 22.26 12.60
CA ARG A 145 27.59 21.24 12.34
C ARG A 145 27.46 20.22 13.47
N GLU A 146 28.57 19.83 14.10
CA GLU A 146 28.54 18.99 15.30
C GLU A 146 27.70 19.60 16.43
N GLN A 147 27.82 20.91 16.68
CA GLN A 147 27.01 21.60 17.69
C GLN A 147 25.52 21.64 17.31
N ALA A 148 25.21 21.84 16.03
CA ALA A 148 23.83 21.76 15.53
C ALA A 148 23.25 20.34 15.69
N ILE A 149 24.03 19.30 15.38
CA ILE A 149 23.67 17.90 15.60
C ILE A 149 23.36 17.67 17.09
N ALA A 150 24.21 18.15 18.01
CA ALA A 150 24.00 17.98 19.45
C ALA A 150 22.68 18.63 19.94
N ARG A 151 22.28 19.78 19.37
CA ARG A 151 20.97 20.40 19.66
C ARG A 151 19.81 19.51 19.23
N ASN A 152 19.87 18.92 18.03
CA ASN A 152 18.86 17.98 17.56
C ASN A 152 18.80 16.72 18.44
N VAL A 153 19.95 16.14 18.80
CA VAL A 153 20.00 14.98 19.71
C VAL A 153 19.28 15.27 21.02
N ALA A 154 19.49 16.46 21.60
CA ALA A 154 18.80 16.87 22.83
C ALA A 154 17.28 16.96 22.63
N TYR A 155 16.82 17.56 21.54
CA TYR A 155 15.39 17.66 21.19
C TYR A 155 14.75 16.27 21.06
N TYR A 156 15.30 15.40 20.21
CA TYR A 156 14.71 14.08 19.96
C TYR A 156 14.82 13.15 21.17
N SER A 157 15.87 13.23 21.95
CA SER A 157 15.97 12.47 23.20
C SER A 157 14.86 12.85 24.19
N GLN A 158 14.52 14.14 24.28
CA GLN A 158 13.44 14.63 25.14
C GLN A 158 12.05 14.34 24.55
N LEU A 159 11.87 14.50 23.24
CA LEU A 159 10.62 14.23 22.54
C LEU A 159 10.17 12.77 22.71
N PHE A 160 11.08 11.82 22.57
CA PHE A 160 10.79 10.38 22.70
C PHE A 160 10.83 9.85 24.15
N SER A 161 11.10 10.73 25.13
CA SER A 161 11.01 10.44 26.56
C SER A 161 9.67 10.91 27.16
N ASP A 162 9.60 11.05 28.48
CA ASP A 162 8.49 11.60 29.27
C ASP A 162 8.72 13.07 29.68
N ALA A 163 9.64 13.78 29.00
CA ALA A 163 9.99 15.17 29.32
C ALA A 163 8.75 16.11 29.30
N PRO A 164 8.39 16.78 30.42
CA PRO A 164 7.13 17.53 30.53
C PRO A 164 6.97 18.65 29.51
N GLN A 165 8.08 19.30 29.11
CA GLN A 165 8.05 20.43 28.17
C GLN A 165 7.55 20.06 26.76
N TYR A 166 7.60 18.79 26.38
CA TYR A 166 7.16 18.31 25.05
C TYR A 166 5.85 17.52 25.08
N ARG A 167 5.13 17.51 26.21
CA ARG A 167 3.84 16.80 26.31
C ARG A 167 2.87 17.26 25.23
N LYS A 168 2.67 18.58 25.09
CA LYS A 168 1.77 19.14 24.06
C LYS A 168 2.20 18.77 22.65
N THR A 169 3.50 18.76 22.37
CA THR A 169 4.04 18.34 21.07
C THR A 169 3.78 16.85 20.81
N ARG A 170 3.92 15.98 21.84
CA ARG A 170 3.56 14.55 21.72
C ARG A 170 2.07 14.35 21.48
N GLU A 171 1.21 15.12 22.15
CA GLU A 171 -0.23 15.15 21.87
C GLU A 171 -0.50 15.56 20.41
N SER A 172 0.10 16.65 19.91
CA SER A 172 0.00 17.08 18.52
C SER A 172 0.43 16.00 17.52
N TYR A 173 1.45 15.22 17.86
CA TYR A 173 2.00 14.14 17.02
C TYR A 173 1.33 12.78 17.25
N ALA A 174 0.34 12.70 18.14
CA ALA A 174 -0.28 11.45 18.58
C ALA A 174 0.74 10.40 19.07
N MET A 175 1.85 10.84 19.64
CA MET A 175 2.85 9.99 20.28
C MET A 175 2.39 9.63 21.68
N LYS A 176 2.64 8.41 22.16
CA LYS A 176 2.46 8.10 23.59
C LYS A 176 3.56 8.74 24.43
N GLU A 177 3.26 8.97 25.70
CA GLU A 177 4.30 9.31 26.67
C GLU A 177 5.33 8.17 26.79
N ASN A 178 6.58 8.55 27.05
CA ASN A 178 7.69 7.62 27.18
C ASN A 178 7.76 6.62 26.01
N THR A 179 7.71 7.14 24.78
CA THR A 179 7.67 6.33 23.55
C THR A 179 8.84 5.35 23.47
N LEU A 180 10.06 5.78 23.81
CA LEU A 180 11.25 4.94 23.88
C LEU A 180 11.96 5.12 25.24
N PRO A 181 11.76 4.22 26.22
CA PRO A 181 12.28 4.41 27.59
C PRO A 181 13.80 4.46 27.73
N SER A 182 14.54 3.68 26.93
CA SER A 182 16.01 3.64 27.01
C SER A 182 16.66 4.88 26.42
N ALA A 183 17.40 5.62 27.24
CA ALA A 183 18.16 6.80 26.81
C ALA A 183 19.26 6.46 25.79
N GLU A 184 19.91 5.31 25.95
CA GLU A 184 20.92 4.81 25.01
C GLU A 184 20.32 4.57 23.62
N ARG A 185 19.16 3.90 23.56
CA ARG A 185 18.47 3.66 22.28
C ARG A 185 17.95 4.96 21.65
N ARG A 186 17.54 5.95 22.45
CA ARG A 186 17.19 7.29 21.95
C ARG A 186 18.40 7.98 21.32
N ALA A 187 19.59 7.86 21.92
CA ALA A 187 20.82 8.42 21.37
C ALA A 187 21.23 7.73 20.05
N GLN A 188 21.11 6.41 19.96
CA GLN A 188 21.35 5.66 18.72
C GLN A 188 20.35 6.05 17.63
N MET A 189 19.06 6.16 17.96
CA MET A 189 18.00 6.57 17.03
C MET A 189 18.25 7.96 16.45
N ALA A 190 18.81 8.89 17.24
CA ALA A 190 19.23 10.19 16.73
C ALA A 190 20.33 10.08 15.66
N GLY A 191 21.24 9.11 15.79
CA GLY A 191 22.24 8.80 14.76
C GLY A 191 21.61 8.30 13.46
N PHE A 192 20.52 7.53 13.55
CA PHE A 192 19.76 7.11 12.37
C PHE A 192 19.05 8.29 11.68
N PHE A 193 18.35 9.14 12.42
CA PHE A 193 17.71 10.35 11.86
C PHE A 193 18.73 11.33 11.25
N PHE A 194 19.87 11.49 11.91
CA PHE A 194 20.99 12.25 11.35
C PHE A 194 21.44 11.67 10.01
N TRP A 195 21.66 10.35 9.93
CA TRP A 195 22.09 9.71 8.70
C TRP A 195 21.05 9.89 7.58
N THR A 196 19.75 9.72 7.85
CA THR A 196 18.73 9.89 6.82
C THR A 196 18.64 11.34 6.30
N ALA A 197 18.85 12.34 7.17
CA ALA A 197 18.93 13.76 6.82
C ALA A 197 20.22 14.13 6.08
N TRP A 198 21.36 13.53 6.45
CA TRP A 198 22.62 13.69 5.72
C TRP A 198 22.48 13.18 4.28
N VAL A 199 21.93 11.97 4.09
CA VAL A 199 21.65 11.40 2.76
C VAL A 199 20.78 12.35 1.94
N ALA A 200 19.79 12.99 2.56
CA ALA A 200 18.85 13.88 1.87
C ALA A 200 19.46 15.23 1.45
N ALA A 201 20.52 15.69 2.12
CA ALA A 201 21.14 16.99 1.91
C ALA A 201 22.44 16.94 1.09
N THR A 202 23.13 15.79 1.07
CA THR A 202 24.47 15.67 0.49
C THR A 202 24.44 15.18 -0.95
N GLU A 203 25.19 15.87 -1.82
CA GLU A 203 25.33 15.54 -3.23
C GLU A 203 26.00 14.17 -3.42
N ARG A 204 25.56 13.43 -4.44
CA ARG A 204 26.20 12.18 -4.84
C ARG A 204 27.64 12.45 -5.33
N PRO A 205 28.50 11.42 -5.44
CA PRO A 205 29.71 11.51 -6.25
C PRO A 205 29.39 11.95 -7.69
N ALA A 206 30.33 12.64 -8.34
CA ALA A 206 30.08 13.26 -9.63
C ALA A 206 29.63 12.24 -10.69
N GLU A 207 30.24 11.06 -10.70
CA GLU A 207 29.93 9.93 -11.59
C GLU A 207 28.56 9.28 -11.36
N LEU A 208 27.90 9.53 -10.22
CA LEU A 208 26.59 8.97 -9.88
C LEU A 208 25.47 10.02 -9.89
N GLY A 209 25.67 11.15 -10.58
CA GLY A 209 24.68 12.22 -10.72
C GLY A 209 24.99 13.47 -9.89
N GLY A 210 26.00 13.43 -9.02
CA GLY A 210 26.44 14.60 -8.25
C GLY A 210 26.87 15.78 -9.11
N GLY A 211 27.46 15.50 -10.29
CA GLY A 211 27.85 16.53 -11.26
C GLY A 211 26.67 17.35 -11.80
N THR A 212 25.43 16.89 -11.58
CA THR A 212 24.18 17.59 -11.93
C THR A 212 23.50 18.24 -10.72
N GLY A 213 24.14 18.24 -9.55
CA GLY A 213 23.63 18.82 -8.31
C GLY A 213 22.53 18.00 -7.64
N ALA A 214 22.51 16.68 -7.82
CA ALA A 214 21.55 15.78 -7.18
C ALA A 214 22.10 15.21 -5.85
N THR A 215 21.30 15.28 -4.78
CA THR A 215 21.57 14.54 -3.53
C THR A 215 21.25 13.04 -3.69
N TYR A 216 21.61 12.23 -2.69
CA TYR A 216 21.33 10.79 -2.74
C TYR A 216 19.83 10.47 -2.90
N THR A 217 18.94 11.36 -2.46
CA THR A 217 17.48 11.26 -2.59
C THR A 217 16.91 12.11 -3.73
N ASN A 218 17.71 12.43 -4.76
CA ASN A 218 17.29 13.27 -5.89
C ASN A 218 16.73 14.64 -5.43
N ASN A 219 17.44 15.28 -4.50
CA ASN A 219 17.13 16.58 -3.88
C ASN A 219 15.88 16.61 -2.98
N TRP A 220 15.27 15.47 -2.65
CA TRP A 220 14.18 15.44 -1.68
C TRP A 220 14.73 15.44 -0.24
N PRO A 221 14.10 16.10 0.75
CA PRO A 221 12.84 16.83 0.68
C PRO A 221 13.03 18.27 0.19
N HIS A 222 11.94 18.94 -0.20
CA HIS A 222 11.97 20.37 -0.52
C HIS A 222 12.45 21.19 0.68
N GLU A 223 13.62 21.81 0.53
CA GLU A 223 14.29 22.62 1.56
C GLU A 223 15.06 23.78 0.89
N PRO A 224 14.45 24.97 0.82
CA PRO A 224 15.04 26.14 0.17
C PRO A 224 16.37 26.60 0.76
N LEU A 225 16.64 26.35 2.06
CA LEU A 225 17.87 26.80 2.72
C LEU A 225 19.15 26.21 2.08
N ILE A 226 19.05 25.03 1.47
CA ILE A 226 20.16 24.34 0.80
C ILE A 226 19.88 24.08 -0.69
N ASP A 227 18.92 24.80 -1.29
CA ASP A 227 18.49 24.60 -2.68
C ASP A 227 18.14 23.13 -3.00
N ASN A 228 17.54 22.42 -2.04
CA ASN A 228 16.88 21.18 -2.38
C ASN A 228 15.61 21.51 -3.16
N LYS A 229 15.74 21.40 -4.48
CA LYS A 229 14.68 21.65 -5.47
C LYS A 229 14.68 20.53 -6.52
N PRO A 230 13.57 20.32 -7.26
CA PRO A 230 13.51 19.32 -8.31
C PRO A 230 14.66 19.48 -9.30
N THR A 231 15.31 18.36 -9.65
CA THR A 231 16.35 18.34 -10.68
C THR A 231 15.76 18.58 -12.07
N ALA A 232 16.60 18.94 -13.06
CA ALA A 232 16.14 19.10 -14.44
C ALA A 232 15.51 17.81 -14.99
N GLU A 233 16.12 16.66 -14.69
CA GLU A 233 15.62 15.35 -15.11
C GLU A 233 14.28 15.00 -14.48
N ASN A 234 14.05 15.39 -13.21
CA ASN A 234 12.74 15.23 -12.57
C ASN A 234 11.64 15.92 -13.38
N MET A 235 11.89 17.14 -13.86
CA MET A 235 10.94 17.88 -14.70
C MET A 235 10.74 17.23 -16.07
N ILE A 236 11.82 16.82 -16.74
CA ILE A 236 11.78 16.18 -18.07
C ILE A 236 10.93 14.90 -18.02
N TRP A 237 11.22 14.00 -17.06
CA TRP A 237 10.51 12.73 -16.96
C TRP A 237 9.07 12.89 -16.50
N SER A 238 8.77 13.95 -15.75
CA SER A 238 7.38 14.31 -15.43
C SER A 238 6.59 14.67 -16.69
N VAL A 239 7.11 15.57 -17.53
CA VAL A 239 6.45 15.95 -18.79
C VAL A 239 6.35 14.75 -19.72
N ALA A 240 7.42 13.96 -19.85
CA ALA A 240 7.43 12.76 -20.67
C ALA A 240 6.36 11.75 -20.22
N SER A 241 6.21 11.53 -18.91
CA SER A 241 5.19 10.62 -18.37
C SER A 241 3.76 11.04 -18.71
N VAL A 242 3.45 12.35 -18.67
CA VAL A 242 2.14 12.89 -19.06
C VAL A 242 1.88 12.70 -20.56
N VAL A 243 2.89 12.97 -21.39
CA VAL A 243 2.78 12.74 -22.84
C VAL A 243 2.55 11.26 -23.14
N LEU A 244 3.29 10.36 -22.49
CA LEU A 244 3.12 8.92 -22.62
C LEU A 244 1.74 8.44 -22.17
N LEU A 245 1.19 8.99 -21.08
CA LEU A 245 -0.18 8.70 -20.64
C LEU A 245 -1.20 9.09 -21.71
N ILE A 246 -1.16 10.34 -22.19
CA ILE A 246 -2.14 10.85 -23.16
C ILE A 246 -2.05 10.08 -24.47
N ALA A 247 -0.84 9.85 -24.96
CA ALA A 247 -0.60 9.06 -26.16
C ALA A 247 -1.05 7.60 -25.96
N GLY A 248 -0.72 6.99 -24.82
CA GLY A 248 -1.12 5.63 -24.46
C GLY A 248 -2.64 5.45 -24.44
N VAL A 249 -3.37 6.37 -23.80
CA VAL A 249 -4.84 6.38 -23.80
C VAL A 249 -5.38 6.53 -25.22
N GLY A 250 -4.88 7.50 -25.99
CA GLY A 250 -5.31 7.73 -27.37
C GLY A 250 -5.09 6.51 -28.27
N PHE A 251 -3.91 5.90 -28.21
CA PHE A 251 -3.58 4.70 -28.97
C PHE A 251 -4.35 3.47 -28.50
N LEU A 252 -4.60 3.32 -27.20
CA LEU A 252 -5.41 2.21 -26.69
C LEU A 252 -6.86 2.32 -27.20
N VAL A 253 -7.47 3.50 -27.11
CA VAL A 253 -8.84 3.74 -27.60
C VAL A 253 -8.91 3.55 -29.12
N TRP A 254 -7.92 4.04 -29.86
CA TRP A 254 -7.81 3.81 -31.31
C TRP A 254 -7.70 2.32 -31.62
N ALA A 255 -6.76 1.62 -31.01
CA ALA A 255 -6.55 0.19 -31.21
C ALA A 255 -7.81 -0.61 -30.85
N TRP A 256 -8.45 -0.30 -29.72
CA TRP A 256 -9.68 -0.96 -29.29
C TRP A 256 -10.82 -0.76 -30.30
N SER A 257 -10.98 0.45 -30.83
CA SER A 257 -12.06 0.79 -31.77
C SER A 257 -11.84 0.21 -33.17
N PHE A 258 -10.60 0.17 -33.66
CA PHE A 258 -10.29 -0.25 -35.04
C PHE A 258 -9.87 -1.73 -35.16
N LEU A 259 -9.26 -2.29 -34.11
CA LEU A 259 -8.81 -3.70 -34.10
C LEU A 259 -9.80 -4.60 -33.34
N GLY A 260 -10.72 -4.02 -32.55
CA GLY A 260 -11.82 -4.73 -31.93
C GLY A 260 -12.74 -5.30 -33.00
N LYS A 261 -12.72 -6.61 -33.19
CA LYS A 261 -13.76 -7.29 -33.97
C LYS A 261 -15.02 -7.36 -33.13
N HIS A 262 -16.02 -6.54 -33.43
CA HIS A 262 -17.37 -6.59 -32.82
C HIS A 262 -18.18 -7.85 -33.22
N ASP A 263 -17.52 -8.90 -33.71
CA ASP A 263 -18.13 -10.01 -34.45
C ASP A 263 -18.57 -11.20 -33.58
N GLU A 264 -18.37 -11.16 -32.26
CA GLU A 264 -18.94 -12.19 -31.39
C GLU A 264 -20.31 -11.75 -30.87
N GLN A 265 -21.37 -12.32 -31.44
CA GLN A 265 -22.70 -12.23 -30.85
C GLN A 265 -22.65 -12.71 -29.40
N ASP A 266 -23.25 -11.93 -28.51
CA ASP A 266 -23.43 -12.30 -27.11
C ASP A 266 -23.97 -13.74 -27.02
N PRO A 267 -23.34 -14.64 -26.23
CA PRO A 267 -23.88 -15.98 -26.07
C PRO A 267 -25.28 -15.89 -25.47
N THR A 268 -26.18 -16.77 -25.95
CA THR A 268 -27.51 -16.90 -25.35
C THR A 268 -27.33 -17.46 -23.93
N PRO A 269 -27.70 -16.72 -22.87
CA PRO A 269 -27.51 -17.17 -21.51
C PRO A 269 -28.31 -18.45 -21.25
N PRO A 270 -27.80 -19.36 -20.39
CA PRO A 270 -28.54 -20.55 -20.01
C PRO A 270 -29.84 -20.15 -19.26
N GLN A 271 -30.88 -20.97 -19.43
CA GLN A 271 -32.19 -20.73 -18.79
C GLN A 271 -32.14 -20.81 -17.25
N HIS A 272 -31.13 -21.51 -16.71
CA HIS A 272 -30.90 -21.67 -15.27
C HIS A 272 -29.44 -21.41 -14.92
N ASP A 273 -29.18 -21.03 -13.67
CA ASP A 273 -27.84 -20.84 -13.13
C ASP A 273 -27.02 -22.15 -13.23
N PRO A 274 -25.94 -22.19 -14.03
CA PRO A 274 -25.10 -23.37 -14.18
C PRO A 274 -24.37 -23.78 -12.90
N LEU A 275 -23.95 -22.82 -12.07
CA LEU A 275 -23.17 -23.08 -10.86
C LEU A 275 -24.05 -23.67 -9.75
N ALA A 276 -25.34 -23.32 -9.74
CA ALA A 276 -26.30 -23.88 -8.79
C ALA A 276 -26.59 -25.38 -9.02
N ARG A 277 -26.23 -25.94 -10.19
CA ARG A 277 -26.43 -27.36 -10.52
C ARG A 277 -25.33 -28.27 -9.98
N VAL A 278 -24.16 -27.71 -9.66
CA VAL A 278 -23.04 -28.48 -9.12
C VAL A 278 -23.26 -28.68 -7.62
N PRO A 279 -23.25 -29.93 -7.10
CA PRO A 279 -23.45 -30.16 -5.67
C PRO A 279 -22.31 -29.55 -4.85
N LEU A 280 -22.66 -28.86 -3.77
CA LEU A 280 -21.68 -28.28 -2.86
C LEU A 280 -20.83 -29.36 -2.19
N THR A 281 -19.51 -29.28 -2.39
CA THR A 281 -18.56 -30.19 -1.77
C THR A 281 -18.33 -29.87 -0.28
N PRO A 282 -17.81 -30.81 0.52
CA PRO A 282 -17.46 -30.55 1.92
C PRO A 282 -16.50 -29.36 2.09
N SER A 283 -15.48 -29.23 1.23
CA SER A 283 -14.53 -28.11 1.31
C SER A 283 -15.20 -26.75 1.07
N GLN A 284 -16.11 -26.65 0.09
CA GLN A 284 -16.87 -25.42 -0.20
C GLN A 284 -17.81 -25.05 0.95
N ARG A 285 -18.52 -26.03 1.54
CA ARG A 285 -19.46 -25.78 2.64
C ARG A 285 -18.80 -25.12 3.83
N GLY A 286 -17.58 -25.52 4.16
CA GLY A 286 -16.90 -24.93 5.30
C GLY A 286 -16.02 -23.73 4.96
N LEU A 287 -16.26 -23.07 3.82
CA LEU A 287 -15.82 -21.69 3.58
C LEU A 287 -16.62 -20.66 4.38
N GLY A 288 -17.79 -21.01 4.93
CA GLY A 288 -18.59 -20.08 5.74
C GLY A 288 -17.79 -19.40 6.87
N LYS A 289 -16.83 -20.10 7.49
CA LYS A 289 -15.92 -19.53 8.49
C LYS A 289 -14.91 -18.52 7.93
N TYR A 290 -14.47 -18.69 6.67
CA TYR A 290 -13.63 -17.70 5.99
C TYR A 290 -14.43 -16.42 5.74
N LEU A 291 -15.66 -16.57 5.25
CA LEU A 291 -16.55 -15.43 4.98
C LEU A 291 -16.84 -14.65 6.28
N PHE A 292 -17.05 -15.36 7.39
CA PHE A 292 -17.17 -14.73 8.71
C PHE A 292 -15.88 -14.00 9.12
N LEU A 293 -14.71 -14.64 9.00
CA LEU A 293 -13.43 -14.04 9.35
C LEU A 293 -13.15 -12.77 8.54
N VAL A 294 -13.47 -12.78 7.24
CA VAL A 294 -13.36 -11.61 6.35
C VAL A 294 -14.16 -10.43 6.91
N VAL A 295 -15.46 -10.62 7.20
CA VAL A 295 -16.29 -9.50 7.67
C VAL A 295 -16.02 -9.11 9.12
N ALA A 296 -15.53 -10.04 9.95
CA ALA A 296 -15.08 -9.75 11.31
C ALA A 296 -13.82 -8.87 11.30
N LEU A 297 -12.81 -9.23 10.50
CA LEU A 297 -11.61 -8.42 10.33
C LEU A 297 -11.90 -7.10 9.63
N PHE A 298 -12.79 -7.07 8.64
CA PHE A 298 -13.24 -5.82 8.02
C PHE A 298 -13.91 -4.89 9.04
N SER A 299 -14.82 -5.41 9.87
CA SER A 299 -15.47 -4.59 10.91
C SER A 299 -14.45 -4.08 11.94
N PHE A 300 -13.54 -4.95 12.39
CA PHE A 300 -12.45 -4.58 13.30
C PHE A 300 -11.54 -3.50 12.68
N GLN A 301 -11.16 -3.66 11.41
CA GLN A 301 -10.31 -2.74 10.67
C GLN A 301 -10.94 -1.35 10.54
N VAL A 302 -12.24 -1.27 10.24
CA VAL A 302 -12.96 -0.01 10.10
C VAL A 302 -13.08 0.70 11.45
N MET A 303 -13.33 -0.03 12.54
CA MET A 303 -13.34 0.54 13.89
C MET A 303 -11.96 1.09 14.29
N LEU A 304 -10.89 0.34 13.99
CA LEU A 304 -9.52 0.83 14.18
C LEU A 304 -9.20 2.05 13.32
N GLY A 305 -9.78 2.15 12.13
CA GLY A 305 -9.66 3.32 11.27
C GLY A 305 -10.25 4.57 11.93
N GLY A 306 -11.48 4.46 12.45
CA GLY A 306 -12.11 5.53 13.23
C GLY A 306 -11.31 5.87 14.50
N PHE A 307 -10.80 4.86 15.22
CA PHE A 307 -10.01 5.08 16.43
C PHE A 307 -8.65 5.74 16.14
N THR A 308 -7.98 5.35 15.06
CA THR A 308 -6.73 5.98 14.61
C THR A 308 -6.96 7.42 14.15
N ALA A 309 -8.08 7.69 13.46
CA ALA A 309 -8.47 9.03 13.05
C ALA A 309 -8.79 9.94 14.25
N HIS A 310 -9.35 9.39 15.33
CA HIS A 310 -9.62 10.13 16.57
C HIS A 310 -8.35 10.74 17.18
N TYR A 311 -7.24 10.00 17.19
CA TYR A 311 -5.95 10.51 17.66
C TYR A 311 -5.40 11.68 16.82
N THR A 312 -5.83 11.83 15.56
CA THR A 312 -5.43 12.99 14.74
C THR A 312 -6.08 14.29 15.20
N VAL A 313 -7.05 14.19 16.11
CA VAL A 313 -7.86 15.29 16.63
C VAL A 313 -7.60 15.51 18.11
N GLU A 314 -7.73 14.48 18.94
CA GLU A 314 -7.55 14.57 20.40
C GLU A 314 -6.16 14.12 20.89
N GLY A 315 -5.26 13.76 19.97
CA GLY A 315 -3.86 13.47 20.27
C GLY A 315 -3.63 12.13 20.97
N GLN A 316 -3.74 12.12 22.30
CA GLN A 316 -3.52 10.96 23.18
C GLN A 316 -4.81 10.47 23.87
N GLU A 317 -5.81 11.33 23.95
CA GLU A 317 -7.05 11.04 24.67
C GLU A 317 -8.14 10.50 23.73
N PHE A 318 -9.05 9.71 24.30
CA PHE A 318 -10.27 9.27 23.64
C PHE A 318 -11.47 9.71 24.48
N TYR A 319 -12.03 10.87 24.15
CA TYR A 319 -13.11 11.53 24.89
C TYR A 319 -12.75 11.78 26.37
N GLY A 320 -11.53 12.26 26.61
CA GLY A 320 -11.00 12.57 27.95
C GLY A 320 -10.38 11.39 28.71
N ILE A 321 -10.24 10.22 28.09
CA ILE A 321 -9.58 9.05 28.67
C ILE A 321 -8.26 8.80 27.95
N ASP A 322 -7.12 8.85 28.66
CA ASP A 322 -5.82 8.47 28.09
C ASP A 322 -5.75 6.95 27.90
N VAL A 323 -6.03 6.52 26.67
CA VAL A 323 -5.89 5.13 26.22
C VAL A 323 -4.60 4.90 25.44
N SER A 324 -3.82 5.96 25.18
CA SER A 324 -2.59 5.91 24.39
C SER A 324 -1.48 5.06 25.02
N GLN A 325 -1.51 4.89 26.34
CA GLN A 325 -0.55 4.05 27.07
C GLN A 325 -0.63 2.57 26.67
N TRP A 326 -1.82 2.09 26.31
CA TRP A 326 -2.03 0.70 25.89
C TRP A 326 -2.23 0.58 24.38
N PHE A 327 -2.96 1.50 23.78
CA PHE A 327 -3.30 1.47 22.36
C PHE A 327 -2.86 2.74 21.65
N PRO A 328 -1.55 3.03 21.58
CA PRO A 328 -1.04 4.25 20.95
C PRO A 328 -1.38 4.31 19.46
N TYR A 329 -1.34 5.51 18.88
CA TYR A 329 -1.58 5.76 17.45
C TYR A 329 -0.82 4.78 16.55
N SER A 330 0.48 4.57 16.81
CA SER A 330 1.29 3.66 15.99
C SER A 330 0.75 2.23 16.02
N LEU A 331 0.29 1.72 17.17
CA LEU A 331 -0.28 0.38 17.27
C LEU A 331 -1.62 0.27 16.54
N VAL A 332 -2.53 1.23 16.74
CA VAL A 332 -3.86 1.16 16.12
C VAL A 332 -3.80 1.37 14.61
N ARG A 333 -2.88 2.22 14.12
CA ARG A 333 -2.56 2.34 12.69
C ARG A 333 -1.98 1.04 12.13
N THR A 334 -1.06 0.40 12.87
CA THR A 334 -0.50 -0.92 12.51
C THR A 334 -1.60 -1.93 12.31
N TRP A 335 -2.49 -2.09 13.29
CA TRP A 335 -3.58 -3.06 13.21
C TRP A 335 -4.58 -2.68 12.12
N HIS A 336 -4.87 -1.40 11.90
CA HIS A 336 -5.74 -0.93 10.81
C HIS A 336 -5.20 -1.36 9.44
N ILE A 337 -3.92 -1.12 9.16
CA ILE A 337 -3.28 -1.48 7.88
C ILE A 337 -3.16 -2.99 7.74
N GLN A 338 -2.65 -3.68 8.76
CA GLN A 338 -2.47 -5.13 8.70
C GLN A 338 -3.80 -5.87 8.54
N SER A 339 -4.82 -5.51 9.30
CA SER A 339 -6.15 -6.14 9.18
C SER A 339 -6.75 -5.90 7.80
N ALA A 340 -6.53 -4.73 7.17
CA ALA A 340 -6.95 -4.45 5.80
C ALA A 340 -6.36 -5.47 4.82
N LEU A 341 -5.04 -5.66 4.88
CA LEU A 341 -4.35 -6.65 4.04
C LEU A 341 -4.81 -8.09 4.33
N PHE A 342 -5.04 -8.43 5.61
CA PHE A 342 -5.50 -9.77 5.98
C PHE A 342 -6.90 -10.08 5.47
N TRP A 343 -7.88 -9.19 5.62
CA TRP A 343 -9.25 -9.49 5.23
C TRP A 343 -9.44 -9.50 3.71
N ILE A 344 -8.78 -8.58 2.99
CA ILE A 344 -8.79 -8.55 1.52
C ILE A 344 -8.19 -9.83 0.96
N ALA A 345 -6.97 -10.19 1.40
CA ALA A 345 -6.32 -11.43 0.97
C ALA A 345 -7.16 -12.66 1.34
N THR A 346 -7.74 -12.71 2.55
CA THR A 346 -8.61 -13.83 2.97
C THR A 346 -9.85 -13.94 2.07
N GLY A 347 -10.42 -12.83 1.60
CA GLY A 347 -11.51 -12.81 0.62
C GLY A 347 -11.12 -13.48 -0.70
N PHE A 348 -9.93 -13.17 -1.23
CA PHE A 348 -9.41 -13.81 -2.45
C PHE A 348 -9.06 -15.27 -2.25
N LEU A 349 -8.47 -15.62 -1.11
CA LEU A 349 -8.20 -17.02 -0.75
C LEU A 349 -9.50 -17.82 -0.69
N ALA A 350 -10.56 -17.28 -0.09
CA ALA A 350 -11.88 -17.91 -0.03
C ALA A 350 -12.51 -18.08 -1.42
N ALA A 351 -12.39 -17.07 -2.29
CA ALA A 351 -12.85 -17.14 -3.67
C ALA A 351 -12.11 -18.25 -4.45
N GLY A 352 -10.78 -18.30 -4.35
CA GLY A 352 -9.98 -19.36 -4.96
C GLY A 352 -10.37 -20.75 -4.47
N LEU A 353 -10.46 -20.94 -3.15
CA LEU A 353 -10.85 -22.23 -2.56
C LEU A 353 -12.26 -22.65 -2.95
N PHE A 354 -13.16 -21.71 -3.23
CA PHE A 354 -14.49 -22.00 -3.77
C PHE A 354 -14.42 -22.50 -5.22
N LEU A 355 -13.57 -21.88 -6.05
CA LEU A 355 -13.40 -22.24 -7.46
C LEU A 355 -12.63 -23.55 -7.66
N ALA A 356 -11.70 -23.92 -6.77
CA ALA A 356 -10.84 -25.08 -6.98
C ALA A 356 -11.60 -26.42 -7.17
N PRO A 357 -12.61 -26.79 -6.35
CA PRO A 357 -13.41 -27.99 -6.59
C PRO A 357 -14.31 -27.87 -7.83
N LEU A 358 -14.78 -26.67 -8.14
CA LEU A 358 -15.60 -26.39 -9.32
C LEU A 358 -14.81 -26.70 -10.61
N ILE A 359 -13.56 -26.22 -10.67
CA ILE A 359 -12.62 -26.49 -11.76
C ILE A 359 -12.32 -27.99 -11.86
N ASN A 360 -12.23 -28.69 -10.73
CA ASN A 360 -12.05 -30.14 -10.66
C ASN A 360 -13.35 -30.95 -10.90
N GLY A 361 -14.25 -30.44 -11.74
CA GLY A 361 -15.50 -31.12 -12.11
C GLY A 361 -16.49 -31.31 -10.96
N GLY A 362 -16.47 -30.42 -9.95
CA GLY A 362 -17.35 -30.46 -8.79
C GLY A 362 -16.94 -31.49 -7.73
N LYS A 363 -15.66 -31.85 -7.66
CA LYS A 363 -15.15 -32.86 -6.72
C LYS A 363 -13.99 -32.33 -5.88
N ASP A 364 -14.02 -32.65 -4.59
CA ASP A 364 -12.90 -32.38 -3.70
C ASP A 364 -11.73 -33.36 -3.96
N PRO A 365 -10.49 -32.85 -4.11
CA PRO A 365 -9.31 -33.68 -3.93
C PRO A 365 -9.28 -34.34 -2.53
N LYS A 366 -8.57 -35.46 -2.38
CA LYS A 366 -8.43 -36.15 -1.07
C LYS A 366 -7.96 -35.17 0.01
N PHE A 367 -8.56 -35.19 1.20
CA PHE A 367 -8.20 -34.29 2.31
C PHE A 367 -8.33 -32.77 2.02
N GLN A 368 -9.03 -32.35 0.96
CA GLN A 368 -9.20 -30.92 0.65
C GLN A 368 -9.87 -30.16 1.80
N ARG A 369 -10.93 -30.74 2.38
CA ARG A 369 -11.61 -30.17 3.55
C ARG A 369 -10.68 -29.96 4.74
N LEU A 370 -9.86 -30.96 5.06
CA LEU A 370 -8.88 -30.87 6.14
C LEU A 370 -7.87 -29.76 5.87
N GLY A 371 -7.36 -29.66 4.63
CA GLY A 371 -6.45 -28.58 4.23
C GLY A 371 -7.08 -27.19 4.39
N VAL A 372 -8.33 -27.02 3.96
CA VAL A 372 -9.10 -25.78 4.18
C VAL A 372 -9.26 -25.49 5.69
N ASP A 373 -9.41 -26.52 6.52
CA ASP A 373 -9.53 -26.33 7.96
C ASP A 373 -8.21 -25.94 8.63
N VAL A 374 -7.11 -26.57 8.25
CA VAL A 374 -5.75 -26.25 8.74
C VAL A 374 -5.35 -24.84 8.32
N LEU A 375 -5.56 -24.48 7.05
CA LEU A 375 -5.23 -23.15 6.54
C LEU A 375 -5.98 -22.06 7.30
N PHE A 376 -7.27 -22.27 7.60
CA PHE A 376 -8.06 -21.31 8.37
C PHE A 376 -7.47 -21.04 9.74
N TRP A 377 -7.14 -22.09 10.51
CA TRP A 377 -6.57 -21.92 11.84
C TRP A 377 -5.16 -21.35 11.80
N ALA A 378 -4.36 -21.70 10.80
CA ALA A 378 -3.06 -21.09 10.58
C ALA A 378 -3.18 -19.56 10.37
N LEU A 379 -4.15 -19.11 9.57
CA LEU A 379 -4.43 -17.68 9.39
C LEU A 379 -4.84 -17.01 10.70
N VAL A 380 -5.72 -17.62 11.49
CA VAL A 380 -6.14 -17.08 12.80
C VAL A 380 -4.95 -16.93 13.75
N VAL A 381 -4.07 -17.94 13.81
CA VAL A 381 -2.86 -17.91 14.64
C VAL A 381 -1.90 -16.83 14.18
N VAL A 382 -1.69 -16.67 12.87
CA VAL A 382 -0.81 -15.62 12.32
C VAL A 382 -1.36 -14.23 12.63
N VAL A 383 -2.66 -13.99 12.45
CA VAL A 383 -3.28 -12.70 12.75
C VAL A 383 -3.15 -12.37 14.23
N ALA A 384 -3.60 -13.28 15.11
CA ALA A 384 -3.55 -13.06 16.56
C ALA A 384 -2.11 -12.91 17.06
N GLY A 385 -1.21 -13.78 16.61
CA GLY A 385 0.21 -13.74 16.95
C GLY A 385 0.88 -12.43 16.53
N SER A 386 0.61 -11.96 15.30
CA SER A 386 1.13 -10.67 14.83
C SER A 386 0.62 -9.50 15.65
N PHE A 387 -0.66 -9.48 16.04
CA PHE A 387 -1.22 -8.37 16.79
C PHE A 387 -0.67 -8.31 18.22
N ILE A 388 -0.54 -9.47 18.87
CA ILE A 388 0.11 -9.59 20.18
C ILE A 388 1.58 -9.17 20.09
N GLY A 389 2.30 -9.61 19.04
CA GLY A 389 3.67 -9.21 18.77
C GLY A 389 3.84 -7.70 18.66
N ASN A 390 3.03 -7.05 17.81
CA ASN A 390 3.05 -5.60 17.63
C ASN A 390 2.79 -4.86 18.95
N TYR A 391 1.82 -5.31 19.75
CA TYR A 391 1.51 -4.71 21.05
C TYR A 391 2.72 -4.78 21.99
N LEU A 392 3.30 -5.97 22.18
CA LEU A 392 4.44 -6.18 23.08
C LEU A 392 5.68 -5.39 22.67
N ALA A 393 5.91 -5.25 21.35
CA ALA A 393 6.99 -4.46 20.79
C ALA A 393 6.80 -2.95 21.04
N ILE A 394 5.67 -2.39 20.62
CA ILE A 394 5.41 -0.95 20.72
C ILE A 394 5.26 -0.51 22.19
N ALA A 395 4.73 -1.37 23.06
CA ALA A 395 4.68 -1.15 24.50
C ALA A 395 6.07 -1.24 25.18
N GLN A 396 7.12 -1.64 24.46
CA GLN A 396 8.49 -1.82 24.96
C GLN A 396 8.59 -2.87 26.08
N ILE A 397 7.76 -3.91 26.02
CA ILE A 397 7.76 -5.05 26.95
C ILE A 397 8.60 -6.21 26.39
N MET A 398 8.68 -6.32 25.05
CA MET A 398 9.49 -7.32 24.36
C MET A 398 10.98 -6.94 24.40
N PRO A 399 11.90 -7.89 24.66
CA PRO A 399 13.33 -7.63 24.52
C PRO A 399 13.69 -7.18 23.09
N PRO A 400 14.59 -6.20 22.92
CA PRO A 400 14.90 -5.62 21.62
C PRO A 400 15.33 -6.65 20.55
N GLU A 401 16.07 -7.68 20.93
CA GLU A 401 16.59 -8.73 20.04
C GLU A 401 15.48 -9.61 19.42
N TRP A 402 14.31 -9.66 20.04
CA TRP A 402 13.15 -10.40 19.53
C TRP A 402 12.20 -9.52 18.71
N ASN A 403 12.38 -8.19 18.72
CA ASN A 403 11.45 -7.25 18.10
C ASN A 403 11.22 -7.54 16.62
N PHE A 404 12.30 -7.67 15.83
CA PHE A 404 12.16 -7.92 14.39
C PHE A 404 11.49 -9.27 14.07
N TRP A 405 11.71 -10.28 14.91
CA TRP A 405 11.23 -11.64 14.67
C TRP A 405 9.79 -11.88 15.12
N LEU A 406 9.43 -11.44 16.33
CA LEU A 406 8.14 -11.73 16.95
C LEU A 406 7.29 -10.49 17.15
N GLY A 407 7.90 -9.32 17.15
CA GLY A 407 7.29 -8.03 17.43
C GLY A 407 6.88 -7.29 16.17
N HIS A 408 7.48 -6.11 15.98
CA HIS A 408 7.14 -5.14 14.94
C HIS A 408 8.34 -4.86 14.03
N GLN A 409 8.22 -5.11 12.72
CA GLN A 409 9.31 -4.86 11.75
C GLN A 409 9.55 -3.36 11.50
N GLY A 410 8.58 -2.48 11.78
CA GLY A 410 8.75 -1.03 11.66
C GLY A 410 8.47 -0.45 10.27
N TYR A 411 8.15 -1.28 9.29
CA TYR A 411 7.88 -0.86 7.91
C TYR A 411 6.42 -1.11 7.56
N GLU A 412 5.72 -0.06 7.12
CA GLU A 412 4.29 -0.17 6.85
C GLU A 412 3.98 -1.21 5.76
N TYR A 413 2.83 -1.88 5.92
CA TYR A 413 2.33 -3.02 5.13
C TYR A 413 3.02 -4.36 5.40
N VAL A 414 4.23 -4.35 5.99
CA VAL A 414 4.98 -5.54 6.40
C VAL A 414 5.34 -5.49 7.88
N ASP A 415 4.49 -4.83 8.68
CA ASP A 415 4.76 -4.53 10.08
C ASP A 415 4.90 -5.76 11.00
N LEU A 416 4.33 -6.91 10.59
CA LEU A 416 4.29 -8.12 11.40
C LEU A 416 5.69 -8.68 11.56
N GLY A 417 6.08 -9.12 12.76
CA GLY A 417 7.37 -9.78 12.99
C GLY A 417 7.70 -10.88 11.97
N ARG A 418 8.99 -11.07 11.68
CA ARG A 418 9.49 -11.95 10.62
C ARG A 418 8.98 -13.40 10.74
N LEU A 419 8.81 -13.94 11.95
CA LEU A 419 8.23 -15.27 12.14
C LEU A 419 6.78 -15.32 11.64
N TRP A 420 5.98 -14.30 11.96
CA TRP A 420 4.59 -14.20 11.51
C TRP A 420 4.51 -14.00 9.99
N GLN A 421 5.46 -13.24 9.41
CA GLN A 421 5.58 -13.10 7.96
C GLN A 421 5.91 -14.44 7.27
N ILE A 422 6.83 -15.23 7.84
CA ILE A 422 7.14 -16.59 7.37
C ILE A 422 5.90 -17.48 7.51
N GLY A 423 5.18 -17.42 8.63
CA GLY A 423 3.93 -18.14 8.84
C GLY A 423 2.85 -17.77 7.81
N LYS A 424 2.70 -16.48 7.51
CA LYS A 424 1.81 -15.97 6.44
C LYS A 424 2.23 -16.53 5.08
N PHE A 425 3.52 -16.47 4.73
CA PHE A 425 4.03 -17.01 3.48
C PHE A 425 3.79 -18.52 3.37
N ALA A 426 4.07 -19.28 4.44
CA ALA A 426 3.80 -20.71 4.50
C ALA A 426 2.31 -21.01 4.34
N GLY A 427 1.42 -20.21 4.93
CA GLY A 427 -0.03 -20.30 4.73
C GLY A 427 -0.44 -20.03 3.27
N ILE A 428 0.12 -19.01 2.63
CA ILE A 428 -0.13 -18.69 1.22
C ILE A 428 0.40 -19.79 0.30
N ALA A 429 1.59 -20.32 0.56
CA ALA A 429 2.15 -21.46 -0.18
C ALA A 429 1.31 -22.72 0.01
N PHE A 430 0.79 -22.96 1.22
CA PHE A 430 -0.13 -24.05 1.48
C PHE A 430 -1.47 -23.86 0.75
N TRP A 431 -2.01 -22.63 0.71
CA TRP A 431 -3.15 -22.30 -0.13
C TRP A 431 -2.88 -22.59 -1.62
N LEU A 432 -1.71 -22.22 -2.12
CA LEU A 432 -1.29 -22.53 -3.50
C LEU A 432 -1.31 -24.03 -3.76
N VAL A 433 -0.85 -24.86 -2.81
CA VAL A 433 -0.96 -26.33 -2.91
C VAL A 433 -2.42 -26.77 -2.99
N LEU A 434 -3.32 -26.22 -2.16
CA LEU A 434 -4.75 -26.55 -2.21
C LEU A 434 -5.40 -26.16 -3.55
N MET A 435 -5.01 -25.02 -4.11
CA MET A 435 -5.45 -24.56 -5.42
C MET A 435 -4.92 -25.46 -6.54
N ALA A 436 -3.61 -25.71 -6.56
CA ALA A 436 -2.96 -26.53 -7.57
C ALA A 436 -3.57 -27.95 -7.63
N ARG A 437 -3.92 -28.52 -6.47
CA ARG A 437 -4.58 -29.84 -6.40
C ARG A 437 -5.99 -29.88 -7.01
N GLY A 438 -6.71 -28.75 -7.04
CA GLY A 438 -8.00 -28.63 -7.73
C GLY A 438 -7.86 -28.24 -9.20
N VAL A 439 -6.86 -27.41 -9.52
CA VAL A 439 -6.71 -26.81 -10.86
C VAL A 439 -5.87 -27.67 -11.81
N PHE A 440 -4.75 -28.22 -11.35
CA PHE A 440 -3.81 -28.94 -12.22
C PHE A 440 -4.40 -30.20 -12.85
N PRO A 441 -5.22 -31.03 -12.16
CA PRO A 441 -5.87 -32.17 -12.81
C PRO A 441 -6.72 -31.75 -14.02
N ALA A 442 -7.49 -30.66 -13.88
CA ALA A 442 -8.28 -30.10 -14.97
C ALA A 442 -7.40 -29.51 -16.09
N LEU A 443 -6.30 -28.84 -15.73
CA LEU A 443 -5.35 -28.26 -16.70
C LEU A 443 -4.61 -29.35 -17.50
N LEU A 444 -4.19 -30.44 -16.87
CA LEU A 444 -3.37 -31.49 -17.48
C LEU A 444 -4.18 -32.60 -18.17
N ALA A 445 -5.48 -32.72 -17.92
CA ALA A 445 -6.31 -33.75 -18.53
C ALA A 445 -6.28 -33.70 -20.09
N PRO A 446 -6.07 -34.79 -20.82
CA PRO A 446 -6.14 -34.79 -22.28
C PRO A 446 -7.62 -34.74 -22.73
N SER A 447 -8.21 -33.55 -22.76
CA SER A 447 -9.64 -33.35 -23.04
C SER A 447 -9.93 -32.75 -24.42
N GLY A 448 -8.92 -32.32 -25.18
CA GLY A 448 -9.10 -31.64 -26.47
C GLY A 448 -9.76 -30.24 -26.39
N GLN A 449 -10.16 -29.80 -25.20
CA GLN A 449 -10.81 -28.51 -24.96
C GLN A 449 -9.81 -27.35 -24.88
N ASP A 450 -10.30 -26.14 -25.14
CA ASP A 450 -9.53 -24.91 -24.98
C ASP A 450 -9.26 -24.62 -23.49
N LYS A 451 -7.98 -24.58 -23.09
CA LYS A 451 -7.54 -24.36 -21.70
C LYS A 451 -6.81 -23.04 -21.48
N ASN A 452 -6.86 -22.11 -22.44
CA ASN A 452 -6.05 -20.90 -22.35
C ASN A 452 -6.47 -20.00 -21.18
N LEU A 453 -7.76 -19.81 -20.91
CA LEU A 453 -8.23 -19.05 -19.74
C LEU A 453 -7.83 -19.71 -18.42
N LEU A 454 -7.98 -21.04 -18.34
CA LEU A 454 -7.57 -21.81 -17.17
C LEU A 454 -6.06 -21.74 -16.93
N ALA A 455 -5.26 -21.78 -17.99
CA ALA A 455 -3.81 -21.62 -17.90
C ALA A 455 -3.43 -20.24 -17.36
N LEU A 456 -4.07 -19.17 -17.85
CA LEU A 456 -3.84 -17.81 -17.35
C LEU A 456 -4.21 -17.67 -15.87
N LEU A 457 -5.38 -18.17 -15.46
CA LEU A 457 -5.78 -18.22 -14.06
C LEU A 457 -4.77 -19.00 -13.21
N THR A 458 -4.26 -20.12 -13.73
CA THR A 458 -3.24 -20.95 -13.05
C THR A 458 -1.95 -20.17 -12.82
N PHE A 459 -1.43 -19.47 -13.84
CA PHE A 459 -0.22 -18.65 -13.68
C PHE A 459 -0.43 -17.52 -12.67
N SER A 460 -1.60 -16.89 -12.68
CA SER A 460 -1.94 -15.84 -11.71
C SER A 460 -2.00 -16.38 -10.27
N ILE A 461 -2.62 -17.54 -10.06
CA ILE A 461 -2.63 -18.23 -8.75
C ILE A 461 -1.21 -18.52 -8.27
N VAL A 462 -0.34 -19.01 -9.15
CA VAL A 462 1.07 -19.29 -8.82
C VAL A 462 1.82 -18.00 -8.48
N ALA A 463 1.61 -16.91 -9.23
CA ALA A 463 2.25 -15.62 -8.98
C ALA A 463 1.84 -15.06 -7.61
N ILE A 464 0.55 -15.04 -7.28
CA ILE A 464 0.06 -14.65 -5.94
C ILE A 464 0.69 -15.53 -4.86
N GLY A 465 0.77 -16.84 -5.09
CA GLY A 465 1.30 -17.77 -4.10
C GLY A 465 2.78 -17.57 -3.78
N LEU A 466 3.60 -17.22 -4.78
CA LEU A 466 5.05 -17.21 -4.65
C LEU A 466 5.66 -15.82 -4.41
N PHE A 467 5.12 -14.76 -4.99
CA PHE A 467 5.77 -13.44 -4.97
C PHE A 467 5.78 -12.77 -3.60
N TYR A 468 4.88 -13.16 -2.69
CA TYR A 468 4.97 -12.72 -1.28
C TYR A 468 6.32 -13.07 -0.63
N GLY A 469 7.00 -14.12 -1.11
CA GLY A 469 8.31 -14.54 -0.63
C GLY A 469 9.43 -13.51 -0.84
N THR A 470 9.26 -12.57 -1.78
CA THR A 470 10.24 -11.49 -2.02
C THR A 470 10.37 -10.55 -0.82
N GLY A 471 9.34 -10.43 0.02
CA GLY A 471 9.38 -9.69 1.27
C GLY A 471 10.31 -10.26 2.33
N LEU A 472 10.92 -11.43 2.08
CA LEU A 472 11.90 -12.05 2.96
C LEU A 472 13.35 -11.66 2.66
N PHE A 473 13.59 -10.92 1.56
CA PHE A 473 14.95 -10.64 1.05
C PHE A 473 15.69 -9.48 1.72
N TYR A 474 15.13 -8.90 2.78
CA TYR A 474 15.82 -8.00 3.69
C TYR A 474 15.76 -8.55 5.13
N GLY A 475 16.79 -8.23 5.93
CA GLY A 475 16.86 -8.53 7.36
C GLY A 475 16.71 -7.27 8.22
N GLU A 476 16.88 -7.40 9.53
CA GLU A 476 16.65 -6.33 10.52
C GLU A 476 17.52 -5.08 10.31
N ARG A 477 18.81 -5.29 10.00
CA ARG A 477 19.84 -4.24 9.86
C ARG A 477 20.26 -4.01 8.40
N THR A 478 19.42 -4.40 7.44
CA THR A 478 19.65 -4.13 6.02
C THR A 478 19.57 -2.62 5.74
N HIS A 479 20.30 -2.17 4.71
CA HIS A 479 20.25 -0.79 4.24
C HIS A 479 18.81 -0.36 3.88
N LEU A 480 18.40 0.83 4.29
CA LEU A 480 17.02 1.31 4.14
C LEU A 480 16.52 1.28 2.67
N SER A 481 17.29 1.79 1.71
CA SER A 481 16.91 1.76 0.28
C SER A 481 16.69 0.34 -0.28
N VAL A 482 17.40 -0.66 0.27
CA VAL A 482 17.23 -2.06 -0.14
C VAL A 482 15.96 -2.65 0.47
N MET A 483 15.66 -2.31 1.72
CA MET A 483 14.39 -2.66 2.36
C MET A 483 13.21 -2.03 1.60
N GLU A 484 13.32 -0.76 1.22
CA GLU A 484 12.30 -0.06 0.44
C GLU A 484 12.07 -0.75 -0.90
N TYR A 485 13.15 -1.09 -1.63
CA TYR A 485 13.05 -1.84 -2.88
C TYR A 485 12.24 -3.15 -2.71
N TRP A 486 12.64 -4.03 -1.79
CA TRP A 486 11.93 -5.30 -1.60
C TRP A 486 10.55 -5.16 -0.94
N ARG A 487 10.31 -4.12 -0.15
CA ARG A 487 9.00 -3.83 0.43
C ARG A 487 8.00 -3.55 -0.69
N TRP A 488 8.36 -2.74 -1.67
CA TRP A 488 7.47 -2.39 -2.79
C TRP A 488 7.22 -3.54 -3.77
N TRP A 489 8.08 -4.57 -3.81
CA TRP A 489 7.74 -5.83 -4.50
C TRP A 489 6.52 -6.54 -3.88
N VAL A 490 6.35 -6.45 -2.55
CA VAL A 490 5.20 -7.07 -1.88
C VAL A 490 4.00 -6.14 -1.82
N VAL A 491 4.22 -4.83 -1.80
CA VAL A 491 3.11 -3.86 -1.71
C VAL A 491 2.59 -3.53 -3.10
N HIS A 492 3.40 -2.93 -3.97
CA HIS A 492 2.95 -2.56 -5.32
C HIS A 492 2.82 -3.81 -6.20
N LEU A 493 3.90 -4.56 -6.43
CA LEU A 493 3.84 -5.65 -7.41
C LEU A 493 2.91 -6.81 -6.98
N TRP A 494 2.94 -7.23 -5.70
CA TRP A 494 2.11 -8.34 -5.22
C TRP A 494 0.66 -7.95 -4.91
N VAL A 495 0.39 -6.83 -4.21
CA VAL A 495 -1.00 -6.40 -3.97
C VAL A 495 -1.59 -5.75 -5.22
N GLU A 496 -0.94 -4.77 -5.81
CA GLU A 496 -1.50 -4.02 -6.95
C GLU A 496 -1.46 -4.86 -8.23
N GLY A 497 -0.27 -5.32 -8.62
CA GLY A 497 -0.06 -6.03 -9.88
C GLY A 497 -0.74 -7.40 -9.94
N PHE A 498 -0.42 -8.32 -9.02
CA PHE A 498 -0.91 -9.70 -9.13
C PHE A 498 -2.35 -9.90 -8.67
N PHE A 499 -2.87 -9.12 -7.71
CA PHE A 499 -4.28 -9.23 -7.35
C PHE A 499 -5.17 -8.77 -8.50
N GLU A 500 -4.80 -7.73 -9.23
CA GLU A 500 -5.58 -7.26 -10.38
C GLU A 500 -5.69 -8.33 -11.47
N VAL A 501 -4.57 -8.99 -11.81
CA VAL A 501 -4.56 -10.08 -12.81
C VAL A 501 -5.39 -11.28 -12.30
N PHE A 502 -5.29 -11.63 -11.03
CA PHE A 502 -6.08 -12.73 -10.46
C PHE A 502 -7.57 -12.41 -10.46
N ALA A 503 -7.94 -11.22 -10.02
CA ALA A 503 -9.31 -10.76 -9.98
C ALA A 503 -9.96 -10.79 -11.36
N THR A 504 -9.27 -10.17 -12.33
CA THR A 504 -9.72 -10.10 -13.73
C THR A 504 -9.89 -11.49 -14.31
N THR A 505 -8.92 -12.38 -14.13
CA THR A 505 -8.96 -13.74 -14.70
C THR A 505 -9.97 -14.64 -14.00
N ALA A 506 -10.11 -14.54 -12.68
CA ALA A 506 -11.11 -15.26 -11.91
C ALA A 506 -12.53 -14.81 -12.28
N LEU A 507 -12.76 -13.50 -12.43
CA LEU A 507 -14.05 -12.96 -12.82
C LEU A 507 -14.42 -13.35 -14.25
N ALA A 508 -13.47 -13.24 -15.18
CA ALA A 508 -13.64 -13.72 -16.56
C ALA A 508 -13.96 -15.22 -16.60
N PHE A 509 -13.31 -16.04 -15.76
CA PHE A 509 -13.60 -17.45 -15.61
C PHE A 509 -15.02 -17.71 -15.07
N ILE A 510 -15.44 -16.98 -14.04
CA ILE A 510 -16.80 -17.08 -13.48
C ILE A 510 -17.86 -16.70 -14.53
N PHE A 511 -17.71 -15.55 -15.20
CA PHE A 511 -18.68 -15.10 -16.21
C PHE A 511 -18.74 -16.00 -17.44
N SER A 512 -17.60 -16.56 -17.85
CA SER A 512 -17.57 -17.57 -18.91
C SER A 512 -18.29 -18.85 -18.46
N THR A 513 -18.07 -19.30 -17.22
CA THR A 513 -18.73 -20.50 -16.66
C THR A 513 -20.25 -20.30 -16.50
N LEU A 514 -20.69 -19.08 -16.19
CA LEU A 514 -22.10 -18.69 -16.13
C LEU A 514 -22.76 -18.57 -17.52
N GLY A 515 -22.00 -18.69 -18.62
CA GLY A 515 -22.49 -18.54 -19.99
C GLY A 515 -22.87 -17.10 -20.36
N LEU A 516 -22.34 -16.11 -19.64
CA LEU A 516 -22.64 -14.69 -19.85
C LEU A 516 -21.76 -14.05 -20.92
N VAL A 517 -20.53 -14.57 -21.03
CA VAL A 517 -19.43 -14.11 -21.88
C VAL A 517 -18.87 -15.33 -22.60
N SER A 518 -18.53 -15.20 -23.89
CA SER A 518 -17.93 -16.32 -24.63
C SER A 518 -16.56 -16.66 -24.03
N TYR A 519 -16.17 -17.93 -24.10
CA TYR A 519 -14.83 -18.35 -23.62
C TYR A 519 -13.71 -17.63 -24.35
N ARG A 520 -13.90 -17.37 -25.65
CA ARG A 520 -12.94 -16.66 -26.49
C ARG A 520 -12.78 -15.20 -26.05
N MET A 521 -13.88 -14.47 -25.89
CA MET A 521 -13.87 -13.08 -25.40
C MET A 521 -13.22 -12.98 -24.02
N ALA A 522 -13.63 -13.86 -23.08
CA ALA A 522 -13.04 -13.94 -21.75
C ALA A 522 -11.51 -14.17 -21.80
N THR A 523 -11.05 -15.07 -22.68
CA THR A 523 -9.63 -15.37 -22.85
C THR A 523 -8.85 -14.22 -23.47
N THR A 524 -9.33 -13.63 -24.57
CA THR A 524 -8.63 -12.56 -25.28
C THR A 524 -8.56 -11.29 -24.45
N ALA A 525 -9.67 -10.91 -23.81
CA ALA A 525 -9.74 -9.72 -22.97
C ALA A 525 -8.81 -9.87 -21.75
N SER A 526 -8.86 -11.02 -21.06
CA SER A 526 -8.00 -11.27 -19.89
C SER A 526 -6.52 -11.31 -20.24
N LEU A 527 -6.12 -11.91 -21.38
CA LEU A 527 -4.71 -11.93 -21.81
C LEU A 527 -4.21 -10.53 -22.20
N ALA A 528 -5.04 -9.75 -22.91
CA ALA A 528 -4.68 -8.39 -23.30
C ALA A 528 -4.59 -7.47 -22.07
N SER A 529 -5.58 -7.53 -21.20
CA SER A 529 -5.65 -6.79 -19.94
C SER A 529 -4.44 -7.12 -19.04
N ALA A 530 -4.16 -8.41 -18.82
CA ALA A 530 -2.98 -8.84 -18.07
C ALA A 530 -1.66 -8.33 -18.68
N SER A 531 -1.55 -8.28 -20.02
CA SER A 531 -0.35 -7.74 -20.67
C SER A 531 -0.18 -6.24 -20.45
N LEU A 532 -1.28 -5.48 -20.49
CA LEU A 532 -1.27 -4.02 -20.25
C LEU A 532 -0.94 -3.70 -18.79
N PHE A 533 -1.56 -4.40 -17.84
CA PHE A 533 -1.27 -4.22 -16.42
C PHE A 533 0.19 -4.57 -16.08
N MET A 534 0.71 -5.69 -16.61
CA MET A 534 2.10 -6.09 -16.34
C MET A 534 3.14 -5.19 -17.04
N LEU A 535 2.78 -4.55 -18.15
CA LEU A 535 3.64 -3.58 -18.81
C LEU A 535 3.89 -2.37 -17.89
N GLY A 536 2.82 -1.79 -17.34
CA GLY A 536 2.92 -0.64 -16.44
C GLY A 536 3.40 -1.00 -15.04
N GLY A 537 2.74 -1.96 -14.38
CA GLY A 537 2.91 -2.20 -12.94
C GLY A 537 4.22 -2.88 -12.53
N ILE A 538 4.85 -3.72 -13.36
CA ILE A 538 6.12 -4.36 -12.98
C ILE A 538 7.24 -3.31 -12.80
N PRO A 539 7.65 -2.57 -13.84
CA PRO A 539 8.62 -1.48 -13.71
C PRO A 539 8.04 -0.24 -13.02
N GLY A 540 6.71 -0.08 -13.00
CA GLY A 540 5.98 0.97 -12.26
C GLY A 540 6.30 0.99 -10.77
N THR A 541 6.70 -0.15 -10.19
CA THR A 541 7.21 -0.27 -8.81
C THR A 541 8.16 0.86 -8.40
N PHE A 542 8.99 1.35 -9.33
CA PHE A 542 9.97 2.39 -9.06
C PHE A 542 9.39 3.78 -8.75
N HIS A 543 8.10 4.02 -8.95
CA HIS A 543 7.48 5.29 -8.54
C HIS A 543 7.47 5.51 -7.01
N HIS A 544 7.64 4.44 -6.23
CA HIS A 544 7.83 4.51 -4.78
C HIS A 544 9.30 4.70 -4.37
N LEU A 545 10.23 4.65 -5.33
CA LEU A 545 11.66 4.72 -5.06
C LEU A 545 12.30 6.04 -5.44
N TYR A 546 11.57 6.96 -6.09
CA TYR A 546 12.10 8.23 -6.61
C TYR A 546 13.00 8.98 -5.64
N PHE A 547 12.63 8.99 -4.36
CA PHE A 547 13.28 9.80 -3.33
C PHE A 547 13.85 8.98 -2.16
N SER A 548 14.01 7.66 -2.33
CA SER A 548 14.47 6.75 -1.28
C SER A 548 15.88 6.19 -1.53
N GLY A 549 16.79 7.06 -1.99
CA GLY A 549 18.21 6.70 -2.17
C GLY A 549 18.57 6.10 -3.54
N THR A 550 17.73 6.26 -4.56
CA THR A 550 17.99 5.78 -5.93
C THR A 550 18.52 6.87 -6.87
N THR A 551 18.96 6.47 -8.05
CA THR A 551 19.48 7.35 -9.11
C THR A 551 18.38 7.80 -10.07
N THR A 552 18.68 8.79 -10.91
CA THR A 552 17.76 9.32 -11.94
C THR A 552 17.17 8.27 -12.88
N PRO A 553 17.91 7.25 -13.38
CA PRO A 553 17.34 6.23 -14.25
C PRO A 553 16.17 5.46 -13.62
N VAL A 554 16.21 5.20 -12.31
CA VAL A 554 15.11 4.56 -11.58
C VAL A 554 13.86 5.45 -11.61
N MET A 555 14.03 6.76 -11.42
CA MET A 555 12.94 7.74 -11.51
C MET A 555 12.35 7.80 -12.93
N ALA A 556 13.21 7.80 -13.96
CA ALA A 556 12.78 7.81 -15.35
C ALA A 556 11.90 6.60 -15.70
N VAL A 557 12.34 5.40 -15.31
CA VAL A 557 11.59 4.16 -15.54
C VAL A 557 10.28 4.15 -14.75
N GLY A 558 10.31 4.49 -13.47
CA GLY A 558 9.09 4.54 -12.66
C GLY A 558 8.06 5.51 -13.24
N ALA A 559 8.50 6.71 -13.68
CA ALA A 559 7.61 7.72 -14.23
C ALA A 559 6.99 7.28 -15.55
N ALA A 560 7.80 6.77 -16.48
CA ALA A 560 7.32 6.35 -17.79
C ALA A 560 6.37 5.16 -17.72
N PHE A 561 6.71 4.14 -16.92
CA PHE A 561 5.93 2.91 -16.88
C PHE A 561 4.70 2.99 -15.96
N SER A 562 4.77 3.70 -14.82
CA SER A 562 3.57 3.91 -14.00
C SER A 562 2.55 4.80 -14.71
N ALA A 563 2.97 5.72 -15.58
CA ALA A 563 2.02 6.43 -16.45
C ALA A 563 1.25 5.49 -17.39
N LEU A 564 1.90 4.43 -17.89
CA LEU A 564 1.25 3.41 -18.73
C LEU A 564 0.31 2.50 -17.93
N GLU A 565 0.46 2.40 -16.63
CA GLU A 565 -0.44 1.64 -15.75
C GLU A 565 -1.84 2.27 -15.67
N VAL A 566 -1.93 3.60 -15.78
CA VAL A 566 -3.21 4.33 -15.78
C VAL A 566 -3.97 4.18 -17.10
N VAL A 567 -3.27 3.88 -18.20
CA VAL A 567 -3.85 3.76 -19.54
C VAL A 567 -5.02 2.75 -19.61
N PRO A 568 -4.89 1.49 -19.15
CA PRO A 568 -6.00 0.55 -19.13
C PRO A 568 -7.14 0.99 -18.18
N LEU A 569 -6.85 1.79 -17.15
CA LEU A 569 -7.86 2.22 -16.16
C LEU A 569 -8.90 3.18 -16.76
N VAL A 570 -8.54 3.94 -17.78
CA VAL A 570 -9.44 4.90 -18.44
C VAL A 570 -10.54 4.20 -19.25
N VAL A 571 -10.27 2.99 -19.75
CA VAL A 571 -11.26 2.21 -20.54
C VAL A 571 -12.15 1.31 -19.68
N LEU A 572 -11.96 1.28 -18.35
CA LEU A 572 -12.78 0.48 -17.43
C LEU A 572 -14.25 0.90 -17.39
N GLY A 573 -14.60 2.10 -17.89
CA GLY A 573 -16.00 2.49 -18.08
C GLY A 573 -16.78 1.54 -19.00
N HIS A 574 -16.11 0.96 -20.00
CA HIS A 574 -16.70 -0.06 -20.87
C HIS A 574 -16.96 -1.36 -20.11
N GLU A 575 -15.97 -1.86 -19.36
CA GLU A 575 -16.09 -3.07 -18.55
C GLU A 575 -17.18 -2.92 -17.47
N ALA A 576 -17.25 -1.77 -16.81
CA ALA A 576 -18.28 -1.44 -15.84
C ALA A 576 -19.69 -1.52 -16.46
N TRP A 577 -19.85 -0.97 -17.66
CA TRP A 577 -21.11 -1.03 -18.39
C TRP A 577 -21.47 -2.47 -18.81
N GLU A 578 -20.51 -3.25 -19.30
CA GLU A 578 -20.73 -4.65 -19.63
C GLU A 578 -21.19 -5.45 -18.40
N HIS A 579 -20.49 -5.31 -17.27
CA HIS A 579 -20.86 -5.97 -16.01
C HIS A 579 -22.26 -5.57 -15.55
N TRP A 580 -22.61 -4.29 -15.66
CA TRP A 580 -23.94 -3.80 -15.32
C TRP A 580 -25.01 -4.37 -16.25
N ARG A 581 -24.75 -4.43 -17.57
CA ARG A 581 -25.65 -5.01 -18.58
C ARG A 581 -25.91 -6.49 -18.33
N LEU A 582 -24.90 -7.25 -17.90
CA LEU A 582 -25.01 -8.70 -17.61
C LEU A 582 -26.06 -9.02 -16.53
N LYS A 583 -26.29 -8.13 -15.57
CA LYS A 583 -27.29 -8.33 -14.51
C LYS A 583 -28.72 -8.54 -15.04
N ASN A 584 -29.05 -7.95 -16.18
CA ASN A 584 -30.39 -8.02 -16.78
C ASN A 584 -30.49 -9.04 -17.92
N LYS A 585 -29.44 -9.83 -18.20
CA LYS A 585 -29.43 -10.79 -19.32
C LYS A 585 -30.39 -11.98 -19.14
N THR A 586 -30.69 -12.37 -17.90
CA THR A 586 -31.55 -13.54 -17.60
C THR A 586 -32.17 -13.44 -16.20
N PRO A 587 -33.39 -13.97 -15.95
CA PRO A 587 -34.09 -13.78 -14.68
C PRO A 587 -33.33 -14.22 -13.43
N TRP A 588 -32.51 -15.29 -13.52
CA TRP A 588 -31.78 -15.80 -12.36
C TRP A 588 -30.61 -14.90 -11.92
N MET A 589 -30.13 -13.98 -12.78
CA MET A 589 -29.10 -12.99 -12.42
C MET A 589 -29.57 -11.98 -11.37
N GLY A 590 -30.89 -11.86 -11.14
CA GLY A 590 -31.43 -11.09 -10.02
C GLY A 590 -30.86 -11.52 -8.66
N GLN A 591 -30.49 -12.80 -8.53
CA GLN A 591 -29.88 -13.35 -7.32
C GLN A 591 -28.41 -12.95 -7.13
N LEU A 592 -27.72 -12.56 -8.20
CA LEU A 592 -26.31 -12.12 -8.23
C LEU A 592 -26.16 -10.59 -8.32
N LYS A 593 -27.27 -9.85 -8.18
CA LYS A 593 -27.30 -8.38 -8.26
C LYS A 593 -26.20 -7.71 -7.42
N TRP A 594 -26.08 -8.06 -6.14
CA TRP A 594 -25.20 -7.34 -5.22
C TRP A 594 -23.71 -7.62 -5.44
N PRO A 595 -23.26 -8.88 -5.64
CA PRO A 595 -21.90 -9.14 -6.12
C PRO A 595 -21.53 -8.33 -7.37
N LEU A 596 -22.43 -8.28 -8.37
CA LEU A 596 -22.20 -7.50 -9.60
C LEU A 596 -22.13 -6.00 -9.35
N MET A 597 -22.98 -5.46 -8.47
CA MET A 597 -22.91 -4.04 -8.08
C MET A 597 -21.57 -3.71 -7.43
N CYS A 598 -21.02 -4.61 -6.60
CA CYS A 598 -19.66 -4.45 -6.07
C CYS A 598 -18.62 -4.39 -7.19
N PHE A 599 -18.65 -5.30 -8.17
CA PHE A 599 -17.70 -5.26 -9.30
C PHE A 599 -17.85 -4.02 -10.18
N VAL A 600 -19.05 -3.45 -10.30
CA VAL A 600 -19.25 -2.14 -10.94
C VAL A 600 -18.58 -1.01 -10.12
N ALA A 601 -18.70 -1.05 -8.78
CA ALA A 601 -18.00 -0.10 -7.92
C ALA A 601 -16.48 -0.25 -8.01
N VAL A 602 -15.96 -1.48 -8.12
CA VAL A 602 -14.54 -1.75 -8.35
C VAL A 602 -14.05 -0.98 -9.58
N ALA A 603 -14.73 -1.13 -10.72
CA ALA A 603 -14.34 -0.43 -11.95
C ALA A 603 -14.37 1.11 -11.81
N PHE A 604 -15.38 1.66 -11.12
CA PHE A 604 -15.47 3.09 -10.84
C PHE A 604 -14.29 3.60 -9.99
N TRP A 605 -14.00 2.93 -8.87
CA TRP A 605 -12.92 3.31 -7.97
C TRP A 605 -11.53 2.98 -8.52
N ASN A 606 -11.43 2.03 -9.46
CA ASN A 606 -10.18 1.78 -10.15
C ASN A 606 -9.84 2.96 -11.07
N MET A 607 -10.82 3.49 -11.81
CA MET A 607 -10.64 4.71 -12.59
C MET A 607 -10.38 5.94 -11.71
N LEU A 608 -11.21 6.21 -10.69
CA LEU A 608 -11.10 7.43 -9.88
C LEU A 608 -9.98 7.34 -8.82
N GLY A 609 -9.93 6.25 -8.07
CA GLY A 609 -9.00 6.03 -6.97
C GLY A 609 -7.59 5.69 -7.44
N ALA A 610 -7.44 4.65 -8.27
CA ALA A 610 -6.13 4.26 -8.78
C ALA A 610 -5.70 5.14 -9.98
N GLY A 611 -6.61 5.43 -10.92
CA GLY A 611 -6.29 6.26 -12.09
C GLY A 611 -6.11 7.74 -11.76
N VAL A 612 -7.18 8.46 -11.41
CA VAL A 612 -7.13 9.93 -11.22
C VAL A 612 -6.30 10.31 -10.00
N PHE A 613 -6.62 9.77 -8.82
CA PHE A 613 -5.87 10.11 -7.60
C PHE A 613 -4.48 9.48 -7.54
N GLY A 614 -4.25 8.33 -8.18
CA GLY A 614 -2.91 7.78 -8.33
C GLY A 614 -2.05 8.63 -9.25
N PHE A 615 -2.56 9.00 -10.43
CA PHE A 615 -1.80 9.86 -11.35
C PHE A 615 -1.57 11.28 -10.83
N MET A 616 -2.47 11.80 -9.99
CA MET A 616 -2.28 13.08 -9.30
C MET A 616 -0.95 13.13 -8.53
N ILE A 617 -0.55 12.01 -7.93
CA ILE A 617 0.67 11.90 -7.12
C ILE A 617 1.81 11.14 -7.83
N ASN A 618 1.66 10.76 -9.10
CA ASN A 618 2.62 9.90 -9.79
C ASN A 618 3.80 10.62 -10.46
N PRO A 619 3.62 11.72 -11.23
CA PRO A 619 4.74 12.38 -11.89
C PRO A 619 5.81 12.82 -10.86
N PRO A 620 7.11 12.61 -11.11
CA PRO A 620 8.17 12.95 -10.16
C PRO A 620 8.11 14.38 -9.61
N ILE A 621 7.68 15.36 -10.42
CA ILE A 621 7.54 16.76 -10.00
C ILE A 621 6.39 16.96 -9.02
N SER A 622 5.28 16.23 -9.22
CA SER A 622 4.13 16.26 -8.30
C SER A 622 4.52 15.57 -6.99
N LEU A 623 5.04 14.34 -7.10
CA LEU A 623 5.41 13.54 -5.94
C LEU A 623 6.50 14.21 -5.09
N TYR A 624 7.40 14.98 -5.69
CA TYR A 624 8.45 15.70 -4.95
C TYR A 624 7.91 16.55 -3.80
N TYR A 625 6.80 17.25 -4.01
CA TYR A 625 6.17 18.11 -2.99
C TYR A 625 5.09 17.40 -2.18
N ILE A 626 4.62 16.25 -2.66
CA ILE A 626 3.42 15.57 -2.16
C ILE A 626 3.75 14.28 -1.39
N GLN A 627 4.92 13.68 -1.58
CA GLN A 627 5.33 12.47 -0.89
C GLN A 627 5.28 12.68 0.63
N GLY A 628 4.46 11.87 1.31
CA GLY A 628 4.24 11.99 2.74
C GLY A 628 3.13 12.98 3.13
N LEU A 629 2.26 13.43 2.22
CA LEU A 629 1.12 14.31 2.55
C LEU A 629 -0.23 13.57 2.49
N ASN A 630 -1.31 14.23 2.95
CA ASN A 630 -2.66 13.65 3.03
C ASN A 630 -3.33 13.31 1.68
N THR A 631 -2.74 13.66 0.54
CA THR A 631 -3.17 13.15 -0.78
C THR A 631 -2.79 11.68 -0.99
N THR A 632 -1.73 11.18 -0.35
CA THR A 632 -1.39 9.75 -0.38
C THR A 632 -2.50 8.90 0.27
N PRO A 633 -3.03 9.21 1.48
CA PRO A 633 -4.17 8.49 2.02
C PRO A 633 -5.48 8.74 1.25
N VAL A 634 -5.65 9.84 0.49
CA VAL A 634 -6.76 9.95 -0.49
C VAL A 634 -6.70 8.81 -1.49
N HIS A 635 -5.55 8.66 -2.17
CA HIS A 635 -5.33 7.59 -3.14
C HIS A 635 -5.42 6.22 -2.46
N ALA A 636 -4.76 6.02 -1.31
CA ALA A 636 -4.72 4.72 -0.64
C ALA A 636 -6.12 4.22 -0.23
N HIS A 637 -6.97 5.07 0.37
CA HIS A 637 -8.34 4.64 0.72
C HIS A 637 -9.19 4.39 -0.54
N ALA A 638 -9.09 5.27 -1.54
CA ALA A 638 -9.85 5.14 -2.79
C ALA A 638 -9.45 3.90 -3.59
N ALA A 639 -8.16 3.58 -3.67
CA ALA A 639 -7.65 2.44 -4.42
C ALA A 639 -7.75 1.13 -3.62
N LEU A 640 -7.22 1.07 -2.39
CA LEU A 640 -7.17 -0.18 -1.62
C LEU A 640 -8.57 -0.67 -1.27
N PHE A 641 -9.43 0.18 -0.69
CA PHE A 641 -10.79 -0.23 -0.37
C PHE A 641 -11.70 -0.16 -1.60
N GLY A 642 -11.65 0.92 -2.38
CA GLY A 642 -12.55 1.09 -3.52
C GLY A 642 -12.37 0.03 -4.61
N VAL A 643 -11.14 -0.47 -4.82
CA VAL A 643 -10.87 -1.56 -5.77
C VAL A 643 -10.87 -2.90 -5.02
N TYR A 644 -9.83 -3.20 -4.25
CA TYR A 644 -9.66 -4.53 -3.66
C TYR A 644 -10.65 -4.83 -2.54
N GLY A 645 -11.08 -3.82 -1.78
CA GLY A 645 -12.10 -3.98 -0.76
C GLY A 645 -13.47 -4.35 -1.35
N PHE A 646 -13.98 -3.59 -2.31
CA PHE A 646 -15.23 -3.95 -3.00
C PHE A 646 -15.13 -5.27 -3.76
N LEU A 647 -13.97 -5.58 -4.32
CA LEU A 647 -13.73 -6.85 -4.98
C LEU A 647 -13.82 -8.04 -4.00
N ALA A 648 -13.14 -7.96 -2.85
CA ALA A 648 -13.19 -8.97 -1.81
C ALA A 648 -14.60 -9.12 -1.21
N LEU A 649 -15.34 -8.03 -1.02
CA LEU A 649 -16.75 -8.06 -0.61
C LEU A 649 -17.65 -8.67 -1.69
N GLY A 650 -17.41 -8.35 -2.97
CA GLY A 650 -18.11 -8.94 -4.11
C GLY A 650 -17.93 -10.46 -4.17
N PHE A 651 -16.69 -10.94 -4.03
CA PHE A 651 -16.41 -12.37 -3.92
C PHE A 651 -17.03 -13.01 -2.68
N THR A 652 -16.97 -12.34 -1.53
CA THR A 652 -17.58 -12.83 -0.27
C THR A 652 -19.08 -13.06 -0.45
N LEU A 653 -19.79 -12.09 -1.05
CA LEU A 653 -21.22 -12.19 -1.34
C LEU A 653 -21.52 -13.25 -2.41
N LEU A 654 -20.68 -13.37 -3.44
CA LEU A 654 -20.82 -14.39 -4.48
C LEU A 654 -20.68 -15.80 -3.89
N VAL A 655 -19.63 -16.04 -3.11
CA VAL A 655 -19.43 -17.33 -2.43
C VAL A 655 -20.58 -17.60 -1.47
N LEU A 656 -21.03 -16.59 -0.71
CA LEU A 656 -22.15 -16.72 0.23
C LEU A 656 -23.43 -17.21 -0.46
N ARG A 657 -23.75 -16.64 -1.63
CA ARG A 657 -24.92 -17.01 -2.43
C ARG A 657 -24.90 -18.50 -2.80
N TYR A 658 -23.74 -19.01 -3.21
CA TYR A 658 -23.61 -20.39 -3.65
C TYR A 658 -23.50 -21.40 -2.50
N ILE A 659 -22.87 -21.05 -1.38
CA ILE A 659 -22.84 -21.94 -0.19
C ILE A 659 -24.20 -22.00 0.53
N ARG A 660 -25.04 -20.97 0.35
CA ARG A 660 -26.43 -20.90 0.85
C ARG A 660 -27.42 -20.58 -0.28
N PRO A 661 -27.74 -21.54 -1.17
CA PRO A 661 -28.59 -21.31 -2.35
C PRO A 661 -30.04 -20.87 -2.05
N GLN A 662 -30.51 -21.04 -0.82
CA GLN A 662 -31.85 -20.59 -0.40
C GLN A 662 -31.83 -19.17 0.21
N LEU A 663 -30.65 -18.57 0.41
CA LEU A 663 -30.53 -17.24 0.97
C LEU A 663 -30.94 -16.18 -0.05
N VAL A 664 -31.88 -15.32 0.32
CA VAL A 664 -32.19 -14.08 -0.39
C VAL A 664 -31.51 -12.93 0.35
N PHE A 665 -30.74 -12.12 -0.37
CA PHE A 665 -30.11 -10.93 0.21
C PHE A 665 -31.18 -9.90 0.61
N SER A 666 -31.05 -9.32 1.79
CA SER A 666 -31.95 -8.25 2.23
C SER A 666 -31.67 -6.98 1.42
N GLU A 667 -32.64 -6.56 0.61
CA GLU A 667 -32.52 -5.32 -0.18
C GLU A 667 -32.27 -4.09 0.68
N ARG A 668 -32.85 -4.02 1.89
CA ARG A 668 -32.63 -2.88 2.80
C ARG A 668 -31.18 -2.85 3.29
N LEU A 669 -30.68 -3.95 3.85
CA LEU A 669 -29.31 -4.03 4.37
C LEU A 669 -28.28 -3.81 3.26
N MET A 670 -28.50 -4.40 2.09
CA MET A 670 -27.55 -4.27 0.99
C MET A 670 -27.59 -2.89 0.32
N LYS A 671 -28.75 -2.23 0.22
CA LYS A 671 -28.81 -0.83 -0.23
C LYS A 671 -28.07 0.08 0.72
N THR A 672 -28.30 -0.06 2.03
CA THR A 672 -27.56 0.70 3.04
C THR A 672 -26.07 0.40 2.94
N GLY A 673 -25.67 -0.87 3.00
CA GLY A 673 -24.28 -1.30 2.92
C GLY A 673 -23.54 -0.75 1.69
N PHE A 674 -24.08 -1.01 0.50
CA PHE A 674 -23.43 -0.60 -0.75
C PHE A 674 -23.32 0.93 -0.88
N TRP A 675 -24.42 1.66 -0.72
CA TRP A 675 -24.41 3.10 -0.94
C TRP A 675 -23.68 3.85 0.15
N TRP A 676 -23.76 3.40 1.40
CA TRP A 676 -23.08 4.07 2.50
C TRP A 676 -21.57 3.81 2.50
N LEU A 677 -21.11 2.64 2.04
CA LEU A 677 -19.68 2.43 1.80
C LEU A 677 -19.15 3.38 0.72
N ASN A 678 -19.85 3.50 -0.41
CA ASN A 678 -19.45 4.42 -1.49
C ASN A 678 -19.53 5.89 -1.07
N ALA A 679 -20.66 6.29 -0.46
CA ALA A 679 -20.89 7.66 -0.03
C ALA A 679 -19.96 8.06 1.13
N GLY A 680 -19.74 7.16 2.10
CA GLY A 680 -18.80 7.41 3.20
C GLY A 680 -17.38 7.57 2.70
N LEU A 681 -16.94 6.72 1.76
CA LEU A 681 -15.62 6.83 1.12
C LEU A 681 -15.45 8.15 0.38
N ALA A 682 -16.43 8.52 -0.45
CA ALA A 682 -16.41 9.80 -1.14
C ALA A 682 -16.43 10.98 -0.15
N LEU A 683 -17.27 10.92 0.88
CA LEU A 683 -17.43 12.00 1.85
C LEU A 683 -16.14 12.23 2.64
N MET A 684 -15.51 11.19 3.18
CA MET A 684 -14.26 11.33 3.93
C MET A 684 -13.10 11.85 3.06
N ILE A 685 -13.08 11.48 1.78
CA ILE A 685 -12.07 11.96 0.81
C ILE A 685 -12.30 13.43 0.49
N PHE A 686 -13.47 13.78 -0.05
CA PHE A 686 -13.70 15.10 -0.65
C PHE A 686 -13.94 16.21 0.36
N THR A 687 -14.38 15.88 1.59
CA THR A 687 -14.65 16.90 2.63
C THR A 687 -13.52 17.08 3.64
N SER A 688 -12.57 16.14 3.70
CA SER A 688 -11.49 16.18 4.69
C SER A 688 -10.12 15.90 4.08
N LEU A 689 -9.83 14.66 3.67
CA LEU A 689 -8.48 14.25 3.28
C LEU A 689 -7.93 15.05 2.09
N LEU A 690 -8.73 15.25 1.04
CA LEU A 690 -8.31 15.98 -0.15
C LEU A 690 -8.08 17.47 0.14
N PRO A 691 -9.01 18.22 0.76
CA PRO A 691 -8.75 19.58 1.19
C PRO A 691 -7.48 19.73 2.05
N ILE A 692 -7.31 18.88 3.07
CA ILE A 692 -6.11 18.88 3.93
C ILE A 692 -4.85 18.64 3.08
N GLY A 693 -4.88 17.65 2.19
CA GLY A 693 -3.77 17.34 1.30
C GLY A 693 -3.40 18.49 0.36
N LEU A 694 -4.38 19.25 -0.14
CA LEU A 694 -4.14 20.42 -0.99
C LEU A 694 -3.53 21.60 -0.22
N PHE A 695 -3.99 21.86 1.02
CA PHE A 695 -3.39 22.86 1.89
C PHE A 695 -1.95 22.49 2.27
N GLN A 696 -1.71 21.21 2.61
CA GLN A 696 -0.35 20.72 2.85
C GLN A 696 0.53 20.83 1.61
N PHE A 697 0.01 20.50 0.42
CA PHE A 697 0.76 20.65 -0.83
C PHE A 697 1.17 22.11 -1.06
N HIS A 698 0.23 23.05 -0.90
CA HIS A 698 0.54 24.47 -0.99
C HIS A 698 1.64 24.87 0.01
N ALA A 699 1.52 24.47 1.28
CA ALA A 699 2.54 24.74 2.29
C ALA A 699 3.91 24.11 1.97
N SER A 700 3.91 22.88 1.44
CA SER A 700 5.11 22.15 1.04
C SER A 700 5.84 22.85 -0.12
N VAL A 701 5.10 23.34 -1.11
CA VAL A 701 5.65 24.11 -2.24
C VAL A 701 6.16 25.48 -1.81
N THR A 702 5.44 26.18 -0.93
CA THR A 702 5.79 27.56 -0.53
C THR A 702 6.95 27.61 0.46
N HIS A 703 6.98 26.71 1.45
CA HIS A 703 7.92 26.78 2.58
C HIS A 703 8.89 25.59 2.65
N GLY A 704 8.41 24.38 2.33
CA GLY A 704 9.16 23.14 2.49
C GLY A 704 8.32 22.04 3.14
N LEU A 705 8.75 20.79 2.95
CA LEU A 705 8.02 19.63 3.50
C LEU A 705 7.98 19.66 5.04
N TRP A 706 9.06 20.13 5.68
CA TRP A 706 9.17 20.27 7.14
C TRP A 706 8.01 21.09 7.71
N TYR A 707 7.59 22.16 7.02
CA TYR A 707 6.51 23.03 7.46
C TYR A 707 5.14 22.37 7.26
N ALA A 708 4.89 21.78 6.09
CA ALA A 708 3.63 21.07 5.81
C ALA A 708 3.33 19.88 6.76
N ARG A 709 4.38 19.37 7.43
CA ARG A 709 4.34 18.26 8.38
C ARG A 709 4.55 18.68 9.84
N SER A 710 4.71 19.98 10.13
CA SER A 710 4.93 20.48 11.48
C SER A 710 3.63 20.52 12.29
N GLU A 711 3.75 20.57 13.62
CA GLU A 711 2.59 20.83 14.47
C GLU A 711 2.02 22.24 14.29
N GLU A 712 2.87 23.23 13.97
CA GLU A 712 2.43 24.60 13.70
C GLU A 712 1.48 24.66 12.51
N PHE A 713 1.72 23.84 11.49
CA PHE A 713 0.80 23.74 10.35
C PHE A 713 -0.41 22.86 10.70
N LEU A 714 -0.19 21.62 11.15
CA LEU A 714 -1.28 20.65 11.31
C LEU A 714 -2.27 21.00 12.42
N GLN A 715 -1.89 21.83 13.40
CA GLN A 715 -2.76 22.27 14.50
C GLN A 715 -3.41 23.63 14.24
N GLN A 716 -3.41 24.12 13.00
CA GLN A 716 -4.19 25.30 12.63
C GLN A 716 -5.69 25.00 12.79
N PRO A 717 -6.49 25.92 13.36
CA PRO A 717 -7.89 25.64 13.71
C PRO A 717 -8.76 25.14 12.55
N PHE A 718 -8.50 25.61 11.32
CA PHE A 718 -9.26 25.15 10.16
C PHE A 718 -8.89 23.73 9.72
N LEU A 719 -7.61 23.31 9.85
CA LEU A 719 -7.18 21.94 9.54
C LEU A 719 -7.72 20.96 10.59
N GLU A 720 -7.73 21.36 11.86
CA GLU A 720 -8.37 20.60 12.93
C GLU A 720 -9.87 20.43 12.64
N THR A 721 -10.56 21.51 12.24
CA THR A 721 -11.98 21.47 11.84
C THR A 721 -12.21 20.51 10.67
N LEU A 722 -11.35 20.53 9.64
CA LEU A 722 -11.45 19.59 8.52
C LEU A 722 -11.25 18.12 8.95
N ARG A 723 -10.37 17.85 9.93
CA ARG A 723 -10.22 16.51 10.52
C ARG A 723 -11.46 16.11 11.32
N TRP A 724 -12.07 17.02 12.07
CA TRP A 724 -13.35 16.76 12.76
C TRP A 724 -14.49 16.45 11.79
N VAL A 725 -14.62 17.21 10.69
CA VAL A 725 -15.64 17.01 9.64
C VAL A 725 -15.58 15.61 9.04
N ARG A 726 -14.39 14.99 9.01
CA ARG A 726 -14.20 13.60 8.56
C ARG A 726 -15.14 12.61 9.25
N THR A 727 -15.47 12.85 10.52
CA THR A 727 -16.36 12.00 11.33
C THR A 727 -17.68 11.72 10.64
N PHE A 728 -18.24 12.68 9.89
CA PHE A 728 -19.47 12.47 9.14
C PHE A 728 -19.32 11.41 8.04
N GLY A 729 -18.20 11.45 7.29
CA GLY A 729 -17.83 10.42 6.32
C GLY A 729 -17.58 9.08 6.96
N ASP A 730 -16.83 9.07 8.06
CA ASP A 730 -16.43 7.85 8.76
C ASP A 730 -17.66 7.13 9.37
N VAL A 731 -18.61 7.84 9.99
CA VAL A 731 -19.84 7.24 10.53
C VAL A 731 -20.70 6.63 9.44
N VAL A 732 -20.86 7.31 8.30
CA VAL A 732 -21.58 6.76 7.14
C VAL A 732 -20.89 5.48 6.65
N PHE A 733 -19.56 5.51 6.53
CA PHE A 733 -18.79 4.34 6.12
C PHE A 733 -18.93 3.17 7.10
N ILE A 734 -18.82 3.44 8.41
CA ILE A 734 -18.98 2.46 9.49
C ILE A 734 -20.34 1.76 9.42
N VAL A 735 -21.43 2.52 9.29
CA VAL A 735 -22.79 1.94 9.21
C VAL A 735 -22.94 1.12 7.93
N GLY A 736 -22.34 1.55 6.82
CA GLY A 736 -22.26 0.76 5.59
C GLY A 736 -21.54 -0.57 5.80
N ALA A 737 -20.36 -0.52 6.43
CA ALA A 737 -19.53 -1.69 6.73
C ALA A 737 -20.27 -2.70 7.61
N LEU A 738 -20.87 -2.23 8.72
CA LEU A 738 -21.64 -3.07 9.64
C LEU A 738 -22.88 -3.65 8.98
N SER A 739 -23.52 -2.94 8.04
CA SER A 739 -24.68 -3.47 7.30
C SER A 739 -24.29 -4.65 6.40
N VAL A 740 -23.17 -4.55 5.69
CA VAL A 740 -22.64 -5.66 4.88
C VAL A 740 -22.19 -6.82 5.76
N ALA A 741 -21.45 -6.54 6.84
CA ALA A 741 -21.02 -7.55 7.79
C ALA A 741 -22.22 -8.29 8.40
N TRP A 742 -23.25 -7.57 8.81
CA TRP A 742 -24.49 -8.14 9.35
C TRP A 742 -25.20 -9.03 8.33
N GLN A 743 -25.26 -8.61 7.05
CA GLN A 743 -25.82 -9.46 5.98
C GLN A 743 -25.03 -10.76 5.82
N VAL A 744 -23.70 -10.71 5.85
CA VAL A 744 -22.86 -11.91 5.70
C VAL A 744 -23.00 -12.83 6.91
N VAL A 745 -22.90 -12.30 8.14
CA VAL A 745 -23.08 -13.05 9.38
C VAL A 745 -24.45 -13.72 9.42
N SER A 746 -25.51 -12.98 9.10
CA SER A 746 -26.87 -13.50 9.02
C SER A 746 -27.03 -14.59 7.94
N GLY A 747 -26.32 -14.47 6.82
CA GLY A 747 -26.35 -15.49 5.77
C GLY A 747 -25.59 -16.76 6.15
N VAL A 748 -24.45 -16.64 6.84
CA VAL A 748 -23.63 -17.79 7.25
C VAL A 748 -24.29 -18.59 8.37
N PHE A 749 -24.77 -17.90 9.41
CA PHE A 749 -25.29 -18.52 10.64
C PHE A 749 -26.81 -18.54 10.75
N GLY A 750 -27.52 -17.68 10.02
CA GLY A 750 -28.97 -17.57 10.13
C GLY A 750 -29.70 -18.74 9.50
N ALA A 751 -30.81 -19.13 10.12
CA ALA A 751 -31.75 -20.13 9.60
C ALA A 751 -32.74 -19.56 8.56
N ARG A 752 -32.58 -18.31 8.12
CA ARG A 752 -33.57 -17.59 7.30
C ARG A 752 -33.71 -18.18 5.90
N ALA A 753 -34.51 -19.23 5.81
CA ALA A 753 -35.34 -19.49 4.65
C ALA A 753 -36.46 -18.44 4.65
N SER A 754 -36.43 -17.48 3.72
CA SER A 754 -37.66 -16.81 3.35
C SER A 754 -38.37 -17.70 2.35
N THR A 755 -39.57 -18.15 2.69
CA THR A 755 -40.51 -18.84 1.82
C THR A 755 -40.87 -17.94 0.63
N ALA A 756 -40.13 -18.05 -0.47
CA ALA A 756 -40.62 -17.75 -1.81
C ALA A 756 -40.78 -19.09 -2.54
N PRO A 757 -41.78 -19.26 -3.43
CA PRO A 757 -42.08 -20.55 -4.00
C PRO A 757 -40.85 -21.07 -4.74
N VAL A 758 -40.41 -22.27 -4.35
CA VAL A 758 -39.47 -23.05 -5.14
C VAL A 758 -40.12 -23.25 -6.51
N GLY A 759 -39.62 -22.55 -7.53
CA GLY A 759 -39.93 -22.93 -8.91
C GLY A 759 -39.57 -24.41 -9.10
N PRO A 760 -40.39 -25.19 -9.83
CA PRO A 760 -40.41 -26.64 -9.72
C PRO A 760 -39.00 -27.24 -9.90
N THR A 761 -38.56 -27.99 -8.89
CA THR A 761 -37.41 -28.88 -9.05
C THR A 761 -37.79 -29.98 -10.02
N LEU A 762 -37.01 -30.15 -11.09
CA LEU A 762 -37.17 -31.19 -12.12
C LEU A 762 -37.11 -32.65 -11.60
N ALA A 763 -37.03 -32.87 -10.28
CA ALA A 763 -37.37 -34.15 -9.67
C ALA A 763 -38.89 -34.48 -9.79
N ASP A 764 -39.73 -33.46 -10.03
CA ASP A 764 -41.18 -33.61 -10.21
C ASP A 764 -41.63 -33.68 -11.69
N ALA A 765 -40.74 -33.53 -12.66
CA ALA A 765 -41.08 -33.75 -14.07
C ALA A 765 -40.55 -35.12 -14.53
N LYS A 766 -41.27 -36.17 -14.13
CA LYS A 766 -41.24 -37.45 -14.86
C LYS A 766 -42.07 -37.31 -16.14
N ARG A 767 -41.39 -37.10 -17.28
CA ARG A 767 -41.56 -37.74 -18.60
C ARG A 767 -40.97 -36.88 -19.71
#